data_AF-A0A2V6ZYQ8-F1
#
_entry.id   AF-A0A2V6ZYQ8-F1
#
_cell.length_a   1.000
_cell.length_b   1.000
_cell.length_c   1.000
_cell.angle_alpha   90.00
_cell.angle_beta   90.00
_cell.angle_gamma   90.00
#
_symmetry.space_group_name_H-M   'P 1'
#
loop_
_entity.id
_entity.type
_entity.pdbx_description
1 polymer ?
#
loop_
_entity_poly.entity_id
_entity_poly.type
_entity_poly.pdbx_seq_one_letter_code
_entity_poly.pdbx_strand_id
1 'polypeptide(L)'
;MTSAHGRYLRTLFLHPPSYEGFDGGAGSRYQARREIRSFWYPTWLAQPAALVPGSRLVDAPPADLTLEDIRPLAAEYELAVLHTSTPSFAHDVRVAEALKEKNPELRIGFVGAHVAVNPERALSASNAIDFVARNEFDFTIADVARGGRLETVLGLSYRSPGGIRHTPDRPVLEDMDTLPFVVDVYKRDLAIERYAIGYLLHPYVSLYTGRGCRSKCTFCLWPQTVGGHRYRTRSIEHVTAEIARAIRYFPQVREYFFDDDTLTDDLPRVEALARRLGKLGVTWSCNAKANVPYDTLKVLKDNGLRLLLVGYESGNQKILNNVRKGIRLDTARRFTRDAKELGIKIHGTFILGLPGETHDTIQETIRFAGDIDPHTIQVSIAAPYPGTELFRQATANGWLSGEALVDERGAQVSALSYPHLLSTEISRSTEEFYRRFYFRPRKIVAIAKEMVADRRVMQRRLREGREFLRFLTAHRGEEARRPADGLTRRPARLQVIVPVPREPATIVSVPAAVRAATNLAGLEDVERIVFWTEAGALPKSWRRYLTALSRPWTHVAAAGGSASLAQALEPGSPVLVVAPDTVPEPQGLRDLLTRPIGEQPPTAWIWRGVPVAAYYSEPLMLLAHVERESEVFPHLKLLDAGTPRIEVAAERWNDASGVAGARVAERRLLGSLRRPSDGYLARFDRVLSVALSRALVRTAITPNVITALSLLVGLAGAVLLANTTVWMAELGSLLLWASAIFDGCDGEVARLRLLTSAFGARFDMATDDAIHLATFGAVVIHVHRGRPDLSLTGPAVSFLLGIMVSMVSVWWLINRLPPERRLGFKRVYERLASRDYIYLVMVLTAVSRLEWFLWAVAAGANLYWLSLWSWARATRAR
;
A
#
# COMPACT_ATOMS: atom_id res chain seq x y z
N MET A 1 -50.45 -23.76 32.41
CA MET A 1 -50.17 -22.47 33.05
C MET A 1 -49.46 -21.58 32.04
N THR A 2 -50.24 -20.80 31.30
CA THR A 2 -49.86 -19.98 30.16
C THR A 2 -50.35 -18.56 30.45
N SER A 3 -49.45 -17.65 30.83
CA SER A 3 -49.64 -16.19 30.82
C SER A 3 -48.39 -15.52 31.41
N ALA A 4 -47.94 -14.43 30.78
CA ALA A 4 -46.82 -13.54 31.13
C ALA A 4 -45.46 -13.74 30.42
N HIS A 5 -45.42 -14.11 29.14
CA HIS A 5 -44.21 -13.90 28.32
C HIS A 5 -44.48 -12.77 27.32
N GLY A 6 -43.97 -11.56 27.61
CA GLY A 6 -44.01 -10.44 26.67
C GLY A 6 -43.39 -10.83 25.33
N ARG A 7 -43.96 -10.34 24.23
CA ARG A 7 -43.44 -10.60 22.87
C ARG A 7 -42.03 -10.02 22.75
N TYR A 8 -41.07 -10.82 22.29
CA TYR A 8 -39.75 -10.32 21.89
C TYR A 8 -39.89 -9.33 20.73
N LEU A 9 -39.09 -8.25 20.77
CA LEU A 9 -38.92 -7.34 19.65
C LEU A 9 -38.29 -8.09 18.48
N ARG A 10 -38.78 -7.86 17.25
CA ARG A 10 -38.08 -8.33 16.05
C ARG A 10 -36.71 -7.66 16.00
N THR A 11 -35.66 -8.45 16.21
CA THR A 11 -34.31 -7.92 16.45
C THR A 11 -33.34 -8.31 15.34
N LEU A 12 -32.72 -7.31 14.73
CA LEU A 12 -31.60 -7.44 13.80
C LEU A 12 -30.28 -7.25 14.55
N PHE A 13 -29.38 -8.22 14.47
CA PHE A 13 -28.00 -8.10 14.90
C PHE A 13 -27.14 -7.85 13.67
N LEU A 14 -26.44 -6.72 13.61
CA LEU A 14 -25.75 -6.27 12.41
C LEU A 14 -24.27 -5.97 12.70
N HIS A 15 -23.37 -6.60 11.95
CA HIS A 15 -22.03 -6.06 11.74
C HIS A 15 -22.07 -5.20 10.45
N PRO A 16 -21.96 -3.87 10.56
CA PRO A 16 -22.22 -2.97 9.43
C PRO A 16 -21.16 -3.03 8.32
N PRO A 17 -21.50 -2.64 7.08
CA PRO A 17 -20.51 -2.42 6.04
C PRO A 17 -19.72 -1.13 6.32
N SER A 18 -18.39 -1.24 6.42
CA SER A 18 -17.49 -0.12 6.72
C SER A 18 -16.56 0.20 5.56
N TYR A 19 -15.56 -0.64 5.31
CA TYR A 19 -14.65 -0.54 4.17
C TYR A 19 -14.58 -1.85 3.38
N GLU A 20 -14.17 -1.77 2.10
CA GLU A 20 -14.00 -2.95 1.25
C GLU A 20 -12.91 -3.88 1.81
N GLY A 21 -13.28 -5.12 2.12
CA GLY A 21 -12.35 -6.13 2.66
C GLY A 21 -11.88 -5.89 4.09
N PHE A 22 -12.60 -5.05 4.85
CA PHE A 22 -12.26 -4.70 6.22
C PHE A 22 -12.85 -5.68 7.24
N ASP A 23 -12.01 -6.16 8.14
CA ASP A 23 -12.34 -7.13 9.17
C ASP A 23 -12.58 -6.41 10.51
N GLY A 24 -13.72 -5.73 10.61
CA GLY A 24 -14.19 -5.01 11.81
C GLY A 24 -15.03 -5.85 12.77
N GLY A 25 -15.21 -7.14 12.46
CA GLY A 25 -16.25 -7.98 13.05
C GLY A 25 -16.12 -8.17 14.55
N ALA A 26 -17.20 -8.62 15.18
CA ALA A 26 -17.27 -8.78 16.63
C ALA A 26 -16.29 -9.82 17.22
N GLY A 27 -15.65 -10.65 16.39
CA GLY A 27 -14.53 -11.50 16.81
C GLY A 27 -13.15 -11.00 16.35
N SER A 28 -13.07 -9.92 15.58
CA SER A 28 -11.79 -9.36 15.14
C SER A 28 -11.10 -8.70 16.33
N ARG A 29 -9.95 -9.27 16.71
CA ARG A 29 -9.04 -8.70 17.71
C ARG A 29 -8.16 -7.58 17.15
N TYR A 30 -8.19 -7.41 15.83
CA TYR A 30 -7.34 -6.48 15.09
C TYR A 30 -8.13 -5.93 13.88
N GLN A 31 -8.82 -4.81 14.09
CA GLN A 31 -9.77 -4.29 13.09
C GLN A 31 -9.04 -3.46 12.04
N ALA A 32 -8.77 -4.08 10.91
CA ALA A 32 -8.18 -3.47 9.73
C ALA A 32 -8.51 -4.28 8.48
N ARG A 33 -8.30 -3.67 7.32
CA ARG A 33 -8.12 -4.39 6.08
C ARG A 33 -6.79 -5.14 6.14
N ARG A 34 -6.85 -6.44 5.86
CA ARG A 34 -5.67 -7.31 5.86
C ARG A 34 -5.04 -7.38 4.47
N GLU A 35 -3.79 -7.82 4.42
CA GLU A 35 -3.00 -8.00 3.21
C GLU A 35 -3.59 -9.07 2.28
N ILE A 36 -4.37 -9.98 2.86
CA ILE A 36 -5.11 -11.07 2.22
C ILE A 36 -6.53 -11.03 2.77
N ARG A 37 -7.55 -11.24 1.92
CA ARG A 37 -8.96 -11.28 2.36
C ARG A 37 -9.13 -12.32 3.49
N SER A 38 -9.38 -11.84 4.70
CA SER A 38 -9.55 -12.70 5.87
C SER A 38 -10.59 -12.12 6.83
N PHE A 39 -11.52 -12.96 7.29
CA PHE A 39 -12.63 -12.55 8.16
C PHE A 39 -12.77 -13.47 9.35
N TRP A 40 -12.99 -12.86 10.51
CA TRP A 40 -13.28 -13.55 11.76
C TRP A 40 -14.78 -13.73 11.93
N TYR A 41 -15.16 -14.78 12.67
CA TYR A 41 -16.55 -14.98 13.03
C TYR A 41 -17.03 -13.87 13.98
N PRO A 42 -18.27 -13.39 13.84
CA PRO A 42 -18.83 -12.36 14.71
C PRO A 42 -19.34 -12.97 16.03
N THR A 43 -18.52 -13.77 16.73
CA THR A 43 -18.97 -14.61 17.86
C THR A 43 -19.60 -13.80 18.99
N TRP A 44 -19.03 -12.65 19.34
CA TRP A 44 -19.59 -11.74 20.34
C TRP A 44 -20.95 -11.15 19.95
N LEU A 45 -21.28 -11.07 18.66
CA LEU A 45 -22.59 -10.62 18.19
C LEU A 45 -23.57 -11.79 18.00
N ALA A 46 -23.06 -12.98 17.64
CA ALA A 46 -23.85 -14.20 17.54
C ALA A 46 -24.35 -14.69 18.90
N GLN A 47 -23.61 -14.45 19.97
CA GLN A 47 -23.98 -14.87 21.32
C GLN A 47 -25.30 -14.24 21.83
N PRO A 48 -25.50 -12.90 21.79
CA PRO A 48 -26.80 -12.33 22.10
C PRO A 48 -27.89 -12.68 21.07
N ALA A 49 -27.54 -12.88 19.79
CA ALA A 49 -28.50 -13.35 18.80
C ALA A 49 -29.08 -14.73 19.16
N ALA A 50 -28.26 -15.62 19.71
CA ALA A 50 -28.68 -16.93 20.18
C ALA A 50 -29.59 -16.86 21.43
N LEU A 51 -29.52 -15.77 22.22
CA LEU A 51 -30.39 -15.53 23.37
C LEU A 51 -31.76 -14.94 23.00
N VAL A 52 -31.92 -14.43 21.78
CA VAL A 52 -33.13 -13.73 21.31
C VAL A 52 -33.86 -14.57 20.27
N PRO A 53 -34.99 -15.22 20.63
CA PRO A 53 -35.79 -16.00 19.70
C PRO A 53 -36.29 -15.16 18.51
N GLY A 54 -36.23 -15.73 17.31
CA GLY A 54 -36.68 -15.05 16.09
C GLY A 54 -35.80 -13.87 15.64
N SER A 55 -34.64 -13.66 16.26
CA SER A 55 -33.65 -12.69 15.78
C SER A 55 -33.02 -13.10 14.46
N ARG A 56 -32.35 -12.15 13.80
CA ARG A 56 -31.49 -12.41 12.63
C ARG A 56 -30.13 -11.77 12.81
N LEU A 57 -29.06 -12.52 12.56
CA LEU A 57 -27.70 -12.00 12.46
C LEU A 57 -27.35 -11.71 10.99
N VAL A 58 -26.78 -10.55 10.73
CA VAL A 58 -26.22 -10.18 9.43
C VAL A 58 -24.79 -9.71 9.62
N ASP A 59 -23.86 -10.45 9.01
CA ASP A 59 -22.45 -10.07 8.94
C ASP A 59 -22.14 -9.52 7.55
N ALA A 60 -22.21 -8.19 7.40
CA ALA A 60 -22.19 -7.55 6.08
C ALA A 60 -20.84 -7.69 5.35
N PRO A 61 -19.67 -7.48 5.98
CA PRO A 61 -18.40 -7.52 5.25
C PRO A 61 -18.04 -8.88 4.63
N PRO A 62 -18.15 -10.03 5.31
CA PRO A 62 -17.92 -11.34 4.68
C PRO A 62 -18.97 -11.66 3.60
N ALA A 63 -20.19 -11.15 3.75
CA ALA A 63 -21.27 -11.31 2.80
C ALA A 63 -21.17 -10.38 1.58
N ASP A 64 -20.22 -9.45 1.57
CA ASP A 64 -20.06 -8.40 0.56
C ASP A 64 -21.32 -7.53 0.38
N LEU A 65 -22.07 -7.33 1.47
CA LEU A 65 -23.27 -6.49 1.48
C LEU A 65 -22.88 -5.02 1.65
N THR A 66 -23.56 -4.14 0.91
CA THR A 66 -23.38 -2.69 0.96
C THR A 66 -24.45 -2.02 1.83
N LEU A 67 -24.33 -0.70 2.05
CA LEU A 67 -25.38 0.05 2.74
C LEU A 67 -26.73 -0.05 2.00
N GLU A 68 -26.73 -0.11 0.67
CA GLU A 68 -27.94 -0.24 -0.14
C GLU A 68 -28.66 -1.57 0.09
N ASP A 69 -27.89 -2.64 0.34
CA ASP A 69 -28.43 -3.97 0.64
C ASP A 69 -29.00 -4.06 2.07
N ILE A 70 -28.38 -3.34 3.02
CA ILE A 70 -28.73 -3.39 4.44
C ILE A 70 -29.89 -2.45 4.78
N ARG A 71 -29.96 -1.28 4.15
CA ARG A 71 -30.98 -0.25 4.45
C ARG A 71 -32.42 -0.77 4.40
N PRO A 72 -32.85 -1.60 3.43
CA PRO A 72 -34.21 -2.13 3.37
C PRO A 72 -34.62 -2.95 4.60
N LEU A 73 -33.67 -3.61 5.26
CA LEU A 73 -33.94 -4.46 6.43
C LEU A 73 -34.53 -3.65 7.60
N ALA A 74 -34.27 -2.35 7.69
CA ALA A 74 -34.82 -1.48 8.75
C ALA A 74 -36.35 -1.54 8.88
N ALA A 75 -37.07 -1.83 7.79
CA ALA A 75 -38.52 -1.91 7.78
C ALA A 75 -39.07 -3.20 8.43
N GLU A 76 -38.25 -4.24 8.56
CA GLU A 76 -38.66 -5.57 9.05
C GLU A 76 -38.51 -5.71 10.57
N TYR A 77 -37.66 -4.89 11.20
CA TYR A 77 -37.26 -5.04 12.60
C TYR A 77 -37.70 -3.86 13.46
N GLU A 78 -37.85 -4.12 14.76
CA GLU A 78 -38.18 -3.13 15.80
C GLU A 78 -36.93 -2.69 16.58
N LEU A 79 -35.91 -3.56 16.61
CA LEU A 79 -34.63 -3.32 17.26
C LEU A 79 -33.49 -3.70 16.31
N ALA A 80 -32.49 -2.83 16.16
CA ALA A 80 -31.23 -3.13 15.51
C ALA A 80 -30.06 -2.96 16.50
N VAL A 81 -29.23 -3.99 16.64
CA VAL A 81 -28.06 -4.02 17.50
C VAL A 81 -26.82 -4.08 16.62
N LEU A 82 -26.07 -2.98 16.56
CA LEU A 82 -24.91 -2.83 15.69
C LEU A 82 -23.62 -3.06 16.48
N HIS A 83 -22.77 -3.98 16.01
CA HIS A 83 -21.41 -4.09 16.53
C HIS A 83 -20.50 -3.05 15.88
N THR A 84 -19.77 -2.29 16.68
CA THR A 84 -18.85 -1.25 16.20
C THR A 84 -17.45 -1.37 16.80
N SER A 85 -16.46 -0.80 16.12
CA SER A 85 -15.08 -0.70 16.56
C SER A 85 -14.57 0.73 16.41
N THR A 86 -13.50 1.09 17.13
CA THR A 86 -12.90 2.43 17.01
C THR A 86 -12.58 2.84 15.56
N PRO A 87 -11.94 2.01 14.72
CA PRO A 87 -11.68 2.39 13.32
C PRO A 87 -12.92 2.45 12.42
N SER A 88 -14.01 1.74 12.74
CA SER A 88 -15.23 1.73 11.91
C SER A 88 -16.34 2.67 12.39
N PHE A 89 -16.22 3.21 13.61
CA PHE A 89 -17.32 3.91 14.29
C PHE A 89 -18.01 4.96 13.43
N ALA A 90 -17.27 5.86 12.79
CA ALA A 90 -17.85 6.91 11.95
C ALA A 90 -18.65 6.34 10.75
N HIS A 91 -18.23 5.21 10.17
CA HIS A 91 -19.00 4.52 9.13
C HIS A 91 -20.25 3.86 9.71
N ASP A 92 -20.12 3.20 10.85
CA ASP A 92 -21.22 2.49 11.50
C ASP A 92 -22.35 3.47 11.93
N VAL A 93 -21.99 4.68 12.37
CA VAL A 93 -22.95 5.77 12.65
C VAL A 93 -23.75 6.14 11.39
N ARG A 94 -23.10 6.30 10.23
CA ARG A 94 -23.80 6.58 8.97
C ARG A 94 -24.77 5.46 8.57
N VAL A 95 -24.41 4.21 8.85
CA VAL A 95 -25.33 3.07 8.64
C VAL A 95 -26.54 3.20 9.56
N ALA A 96 -26.35 3.53 10.84
CA ALA A 96 -27.45 3.75 11.78
C ALA A 96 -28.38 4.89 11.35
N GLU A 97 -27.82 6.01 10.88
CA GLU A 97 -28.59 7.14 10.35
C GLU A 97 -29.45 6.71 9.16
N ALA A 98 -28.87 6.02 8.19
CA ALA A 98 -29.60 5.52 7.01
C ALA A 98 -30.70 4.49 7.37
N LEU A 99 -30.48 3.66 8.40
CA LEU A 99 -31.51 2.75 8.92
C LEU A 99 -32.66 3.53 9.58
N LYS A 100 -32.34 4.56 10.38
CA LYS A 100 -33.32 5.41 11.05
C LYS A 100 -34.13 6.26 10.06
N GLU A 101 -33.50 6.75 8.99
CA GLU A 101 -34.20 7.43 7.88
C GLU A 101 -35.25 6.52 7.22
N LYS A 102 -34.95 5.22 7.11
CA LYS A 102 -35.87 4.25 6.51
C LYS A 102 -37.01 3.86 7.46
N ASN A 103 -36.71 3.76 8.76
CA ASN A 103 -37.68 3.46 9.80
C ASN A 103 -37.39 4.33 11.05
N PRO A 104 -38.07 5.49 11.19
CA PRO A 104 -37.86 6.39 12.32
C PRO A 104 -38.13 5.78 13.70
N GLU A 105 -39.00 4.76 13.75
CA GLU A 105 -39.36 4.03 14.97
C GLU A 105 -38.38 2.91 15.32
N LEU A 106 -37.45 2.55 14.42
CA LEU A 106 -36.47 1.51 14.67
C LEU A 106 -35.59 1.89 15.86
N ARG A 107 -35.60 1.10 16.93
CA ARG A 107 -34.67 1.31 18.04
C ARG A 107 -33.28 0.80 17.65
N ILE A 108 -32.24 1.59 17.85
CA ILE A 108 -30.87 1.28 17.47
C ILE A 108 -29.96 1.33 18.69
N GLY A 109 -29.30 0.21 18.97
CA GLY A 109 -28.30 0.05 20.01
C GLY A 109 -26.93 -0.29 19.44
N PHE A 110 -25.86 0.27 20.01
CA PHE A 110 -24.49 -0.09 19.65
C PHE A 110 -23.84 -0.96 20.73
N VAL A 111 -22.99 -1.91 20.29
CA VAL A 111 -22.19 -2.79 21.15
C VAL A 111 -20.75 -2.84 20.66
N GLY A 112 -19.83 -3.26 21.53
CA GLY A 112 -18.39 -3.38 21.23
C GLY A 112 -17.54 -2.49 22.12
N ALA A 113 -16.23 -2.74 22.12
CA ALA A 113 -15.31 -2.09 23.06
C ALA A 113 -15.31 -0.55 22.95
N HIS A 114 -15.49 0.00 21.74
CA HIS A 114 -15.50 1.45 21.51
C HIS A 114 -16.59 2.17 22.32
N VAL A 115 -17.82 1.65 22.27
CA VAL A 115 -18.96 2.25 22.96
C VAL A 115 -19.02 1.87 24.43
N ALA A 116 -18.39 0.76 24.81
CA ALA A 116 -18.25 0.38 26.22
C ALA A 116 -17.36 1.36 26.99
N VAL A 117 -16.28 1.87 26.37
CA VAL A 117 -15.33 2.78 27.04
C VAL A 117 -15.70 4.26 26.92
N ASN A 118 -16.38 4.66 25.82
CA ASN A 118 -16.75 6.05 25.57
C ASN A 118 -18.26 6.20 25.27
N PRO A 119 -19.15 5.77 26.18
CA PRO A 119 -20.58 5.69 25.90
C PRO A 119 -21.23 7.06 25.62
N GLU A 120 -20.84 8.11 26.35
CA GLU A 120 -21.38 9.46 26.16
C GLU A 120 -20.97 10.07 24.83
N ARG A 121 -19.68 9.98 24.46
CA ARG A 121 -19.16 10.45 23.17
C ARG A 121 -19.81 9.69 22.01
N ALA A 122 -20.02 8.38 22.18
CA ALA A 122 -20.70 7.57 21.18
C ALA A 122 -22.16 8.00 20.98
N LEU A 123 -22.93 8.15 22.06
CA LEU A 123 -24.32 8.62 21.98
C LEU A 123 -24.43 10.04 21.45
N SER A 124 -23.44 10.89 21.71
CA SER A 124 -23.42 12.27 21.22
C SER A 124 -23.08 12.38 19.73
N ALA A 125 -22.54 11.31 19.12
CA ALA A 125 -22.14 11.33 17.72
C ALA A 125 -23.33 11.43 16.75
N SER A 126 -24.49 10.86 17.10
CA SER A 126 -25.70 10.96 16.30
C SER A 126 -26.97 10.68 17.11
N ASN A 127 -28.06 11.37 16.77
CA ASN A 127 -29.39 11.12 17.34
C ASN A 127 -29.99 9.79 16.87
N ALA A 128 -29.42 9.15 15.84
CA ALA A 128 -29.85 7.83 15.40
C ALA A 128 -29.55 6.72 16.43
N ILE A 129 -28.64 6.95 17.39
CA ILE A 129 -28.25 5.99 18.41
C ILE A 129 -29.09 6.21 19.68
N ASP A 130 -29.92 5.23 20.02
CA ASP A 130 -30.82 5.31 21.17
C ASP A 130 -30.13 4.85 22.48
N PHE A 131 -29.28 3.83 22.39
CA PHE A 131 -28.52 3.33 23.52
C PHE A 131 -27.19 2.67 23.11
N VAL A 132 -26.31 2.47 24.08
CA VAL A 132 -25.10 1.68 23.97
C VAL A 132 -25.02 0.71 25.14
N ALA A 133 -24.55 -0.51 24.89
CA ALA A 133 -24.29 -1.47 25.96
C ALA A 133 -22.82 -1.37 26.42
N ARG A 134 -22.62 -1.28 27.73
CA ARG A 134 -21.30 -1.28 28.37
C ARG A 134 -20.91 -2.70 28.79
N ASN A 135 -19.60 -2.93 28.90
CA ASN A 135 -19.02 -4.21 29.34
C ASN A 135 -19.56 -5.41 28.52
N GLU A 136 -19.69 -6.59 29.14
CA GLU A 136 -20.30 -7.75 28.50
C GLU A 136 -21.81 -7.54 28.31
N PHE A 137 -22.25 -7.59 27.05
CA PHE A 137 -23.55 -7.07 26.65
C PHE A 137 -24.59 -8.15 26.34
N ASP A 138 -24.29 -9.44 26.46
CA ASP A 138 -25.15 -10.52 25.95
C ASP A 138 -26.56 -10.49 26.55
N PHE A 139 -26.64 -10.56 27.89
CA PHE A 139 -27.91 -10.53 28.62
C PHE A 139 -28.52 -9.12 28.71
N THR A 140 -27.68 -8.08 28.66
CA THR A 140 -28.14 -6.69 28.56
C THR A 140 -28.97 -6.50 27.30
N ILE A 141 -28.46 -6.95 26.15
CA ILE A 141 -29.19 -6.88 24.88
C ILE A 141 -30.41 -7.81 24.88
N ALA A 142 -30.30 -9.00 25.48
CA ALA A 142 -31.46 -9.90 25.60
C ALA A 142 -32.63 -9.23 26.36
N ASP A 143 -32.35 -8.47 27.42
CA ASP A 143 -33.38 -7.76 28.18
C ASP A 143 -34.00 -6.58 27.39
N VAL A 144 -33.21 -5.85 26.59
CA VAL A 144 -33.77 -4.87 25.65
C VAL A 144 -34.67 -5.55 24.63
N ALA A 145 -34.22 -6.67 24.04
CA ALA A 145 -34.98 -7.41 23.04
C ALA A 145 -36.26 -8.05 23.59
N ARG A 146 -36.36 -8.29 24.91
CA ARG A 146 -37.60 -8.71 25.59
C ARG A 146 -38.62 -7.57 25.77
N GLY A 147 -38.31 -6.36 25.29
CA GLY A 147 -39.14 -5.18 25.49
C GLY A 147 -38.88 -4.44 26.80
N GLY A 148 -37.73 -4.67 27.44
CA GLY A 148 -37.31 -3.94 28.63
C GLY A 148 -37.21 -2.43 28.37
N ARG A 149 -37.66 -1.62 29.34
CA ARG A 149 -37.47 -0.16 29.31
C ARG A 149 -35.98 0.14 29.50
N LEU A 150 -35.42 1.06 28.71
CA LEU A 150 -33.98 1.33 28.72
C LEU A 150 -33.48 1.77 30.11
N GLU A 151 -34.29 2.48 30.90
CA GLU A 151 -33.94 2.89 32.26
C GLU A 151 -33.84 1.76 33.29
N THR A 152 -34.40 0.58 33.03
CA THR A 152 -34.38 -0.55 33.98
C THR A 152 -33.41 -1.66 33.56
N VAL A 153 -32.94 -1.66 32.31
CA VAL A 153 -31.99 -2.65 31.82
C VAL A 153 -30.59 -2.30 32.29
N LEU A 154 -29.98 -3.19 33.08
CA LEU A 154 -28.61 -3.03 33.59
C LEU A 154 -27.56 -3.01 32.48
N GLY A 155 -26.52 -2.19 32.64
CA GLY A 155 -25.37 -2.10 31.74
C GLY A 155 -25.57 -1.21 30.52
N LEU A 156 -26.54 -0.29 30.55
CA LEU A 156 -26.84 0.62 29.44
C LEU A 156 -26.41 2.05 29.73
N SER A 157 -25.99 2.73 28.67
CA SER A 157 -26.10 4.19 28.58
C SER A 157 -27.09 4.51 27.46
N TYR A 158 -28.03 5.43 27.68
CA TYR A 158 -29.14 5.64 26.77
C TYR A 158 -29.57 7.11 26.71
N ARG A 159 -30.25 7.47 25.62
CA ARG A 159 -30.82 8.79 25.43
C ARG A 159 -32.14 8.92 26.19
N SER A 160 -32.27 9.97 26.99
CA SER A 160 -33.52 10.36 27.66
C SER A 160 -33.89 11.81 27.32
N PRO A 161 -35.14 12.26 27.57
CA PRO A 161 -35.54 13.65 27.34
C PRO A 161 -34.68 14.68 28.11
N GLY A 162 -34.08 14.28 29.24
CA GLY A 162 -33.19 15.14 30.05
C GLY A 162 -31.70 14.96 29.74
N GLY A 163 -31.34 14.36 28.59
CA GLY A 163 -29.95 14.08 28.21
C GLY A 163 -29.59 12.59 28.33
N ILE A 164 -28.29 12.29 28.25
CA ILE A 164 -27.76 10.93 28.35
C ILE A 164 -27.85 10.45 29.81
N ARG A 165 -28.33 9.22 30.02
CA ARG A 165 -28.43 8.57 31.33
C ARG A 165 -27.76 7.21 31.33
N HIS A 166 -27.45 6.73 32.52
CA HIS A 166 -26.75 5.49 32.77
C HIS A 166 -27.52 4.63 33.75
N THR A 167 -27.72 3.36 33.42
CA THR A 167 -28.17 2.36 34.40
C THR A 167 -26.96 1.78 35.15
N PRO A 168 -27.14 1.11 36.30
CA PRO A 168 -26.04 0.42 36.97
C PRO A 168 -25.42 -0.65 36.06
N ASP A 169 -24.13 -0.93 36.25
CA ASP A 169 -23.45 -1.98 35.49
C ASP A 169 -24.06 -3.36 35.78
N ARG A 170 -24.10 -4.21 34.74
CA ARG A 170 -24.52 -5.61 34.90
C ARG A 170 -23.41 -6.39 35.63
N PRO A 171 -23.76 -7.27 36.58
CA PRO A 171 -22.80 -8.19 37.19
C PRO A 171 -22.09 -9.04 36.14
N VAL A 172 -20.81 -9.31 36.37
CA VAL A 172 -20.00 -10.16 35.49
C VAL A 172 -20.63 -11.56 35.42
N LEU A 173 -20.75 -12.10 34.20
CA LEU A 173 -21.27 -13.45 33.99
C LEU A 173 -20.28 -14.47 34.55
N GLU A 174 -20.68 -15.24 35.58
CA GLU A 174 -19.83 -16.27 36.18
C GLU A 174 -20.01 -17.63 35.52
N ASP A 175 -21.26 -18.09 35.40
CA ASP A 175 -21.58 -19.36 34.75
C ASP A 175 -21.73 -19.17 33.24
N MET A 176 -20.65 -19.50 32.54
CA MET A 176 -20.57 -19.42 31.09
C MET A 176 -21.43 -20.47 30.37
N ASP A 177 -21.92 -21.51 31.05
CA ASP A 177 -22.77 -22.54 30.43
C ASP A 177 -24.22 -22.08 30.23
N THR A 178 -24.60 -20.96 30.84
CA THR A 178 -25.88 -20.29 30.59
C THR A 178 -25.96 -19.67 29.19
N LEU A 179 -24.82 -19.49 28.51
CA LEU A 179 -24.76 -18.98 27.16
C LEU A 179 -25.16 -20.08 26.15
N PRO A 180 -26.13 -19.83 25.26
CA PRO A 180 -26.53 -20.80 24.26
C PRO A 180 -25.44 -21.03 23.20
N PHE A 181 -25.61 -22.10 22.41
CA PHE A 181 -24.69 -22.40 21.32
C PHE A 181 -24.82 -21.40 20.17
N VAL A 182 -23.69 -20.82 19.75
CA VAL A 182 -23.63 -19.89 18.62
C VAL A 182 -23.70 -20.62 17.28
N VAL A 183 -23.37 -21.92 17.24
CA VAL A 183 -23.45 -22.71 15.99
C VAL A 183 -24.88 -22.83 15.44
N ASP A 184 -25.90 -22.68 16.30
CA ASP A 184 -27.30 -22.62 15.87
C ASP A 184 -27.56 -21.32 15.07
N VAL A 185 -27.01 -20.20 15.51
CA VAL A 185 -27.06 -18.93 14.78
C VAL A 185 -26.23 -18.99 13.51
N TYR A 186 -25.03 -19.58 13.57
CA TYR A 186 -24.19 -19.74 12.38
C TYR A 186 -24.90 -20.54 11.29
N LYS A 187 -25.60 -21.62 11.68
CA LYS A 187 -26.33 -22.47 10.73
C LYS A 187 -27.51 -21.74 10.09
N ARG A 188 -28.18 -20.90 10.88
CA ARG A 188 -29.34 -20.13 10.46
C ARG A 188 -28.95 -18.98 9.53
N ASP A 189 -27.91 -18.24 9.87
CA ASP A 189 -27.69 -16.90 9.35
C ASP A 189 -26.40 -16.71 8.53
N LEU A 190 -25.41 -17.59 8.69
CA LEU A 190 -24.08 -17.38 8.11
C LEU A 190 -23.74 -18.42 7.04
N ALA A 191 -23.05 -17.98 5.99
CA ALA A 191 -22.38 -18.86 5.04
C ALA A 191 -20.92 -19.07 5.48
N ILE A 192 -20.63 -20.21 6.12
CA ILE A 192 -19.33 -20.49 6.76
C ILE A 192 -18.16 -20.48 5.76
N GLU A 193 -18.42 -20.74 4.48
CA GLU A 193 -17.45 -20.71 3.37
C GLU A 193 -16.99 -19.28 3.02
N ARG A 194 -17.65 -18.25 3.55
CA ARG A 194 -17.20 -16.86 3.38
C ARG A 194 -16.13 -16.45 4.40
N TYR A 195 -15.93 -17.25 5.44
CA TYR A 195 -14.91 -17.01 6.46
C TYR A 195 -13.62 -17.74 6.09
N ALA A 196 -12.56 -16.98 5.87
CA ALA A 196 -11.24 -17.49 5.54
C ALA A 196 -10.17 -16.79 6.38
N ILE A 197 -9.16 -17.55 6.79
CA ILE A 197 -7.98 -17.06 7.48
C ILE A 197 -6.79 -17.84 6.90
N GLY A 198 -5.77 -17.14 6.39
CA GLY A 198 -4.72 -17.74 5.55
C GLY A 198 -3.84 -18.82 6.22
N TYR A 199 -3.89 -18.93 7.55
CA TYR A 199 -3.18 -19.96 8.33
C TYR A 199 -4.10 -21.11 8.80
N LEU A 200 -5.41 -21.02 8.64
CA LEU A 200 -6.38 -22.07 8.95
C LEU A 200 -6.74 -22.91 7.71
N LEU A 201 -7.25 -24.12 7.93
CA LEU A 201 -7.84 -24.96 6.91
C LEU A 201 -9.25 -24.47 6.63
N HIS A 202 -9.54 -24.17 5.36
CA HIS A 202 -10.83 -23.63 4.94
C HIS A 202 -11.76 -24.72 4.39
N PRO A 203 -13.06 -24.76 4.75
CA PRO A 203 -13.74 -23.88 5.72
C PRO A 203 -13.35 -24.19 7.17
N TYR A 204 -13.35 -23.15 8.00
CA TYR A 204 -13.13 -23.24 9.44
C TYR A 204 -14.33 -22.67 10.20
N VAL A 205 -14.54 -23.10 11.45
CA VAL A 205 -15.52 -22.51 12.37
C VAL A 205 -14.81 -22.03 13.63
N SER A 206 -15.10 -20.82 14.08
CA SER A 206 -14.50 -20.24 15.30
C SER A 206 -15.48 -20.24 16.47
N LEU A 207 -15.01 -20.55 17.68
CA LEU A 207 -15.82 -20.59 18.91
C LEU A 207 -15.01 -20.06 20.10
N TYR A 208 -15.70 -19.63 21.15
CA TYR A 208 -15.10 -19.34 22.47
C TYR A 208 -15.44 -20.46 23.45
N THR A 209 -14.43 -20.93 24.19
CA THR A 209 -14.59 -21.87 25.31
C THR A 209 -14.59 -21.17 26.67
N GLY A 210 -14.21 -19.90 26.69
CA GLY A 210 -14.17 -19.02 27.85
C GLY A 210 -13.87 -17.58 27.47
N ARG A 211 -14.05 -16.64 28.40
CA ARG A 211 -13.84 -15.19 28.21
C ARG A 211 -12.92 -14.62 29.30
N GLY A 212 -12.16 -13.59 28.94
CA GLY A 212 -11.22 -12.91 29.82
C GLY A 212 -9.80 -13.46 29.75
N CYS A 213 -8.84 -12.73 30.31
CA CYS A 213 -7.41 -13.04 30.19
C CYS A 213 -6.62 -12.67 31.44
N ARG A 214 -5.88 -13.62 32.01
CA ARG A 214 -5.06 -13.40 33.22
C ARG A 214 -3.86 -12.48 32.98
N SER A 215 -3.47 -12.28 31.72
CA SER A 215 -2.34 -11.41 31.35
C SER A 215 -2.70 -9.93 31.52
N LYS A 216 -1.67 -9.10 31.78
CA LYS A 216 -1.81 -7.65 32.04
C LYS A 216 -1.16 -6.80 30.94
N CYS A 217 -1.19 -7.29 29.70
CA CYS A 217 -0.59 -6.60 28.56
C CYS A 217 -1.20 -5.21 28.38
N THR A 218 -0.37 -4.17 28.28
CA THR A 218 -0.84 -2.77 28.30
C THR A 218 -1.66 -2.39 27.06
N PHE A 219 -1.44 -3.08 25.94
CA PHE A 219 -2.10 -2.83 24.65
C PHE A 219 -3.38 -3.67 24.42
N CYS A 220 -3.67 -4.67 25.25
CA CYS A 220 -4.77 -5.61 24.97
C CYS A 220 -6.14 -4.98 25.26
N LEU A 221 -6.96 -4.82 24.22
CA LEU A 221 -8.27 -4.17 24.29
C LEU A 221 -9.29 -4.95 25.13
N TRP A 222 -9.61 -6.19 24.74
CA TRP A 222 -10.71 -6.97 25.32
C TRP A 222 -10.64 -7.16 26.85
N PRO A 223 -9.51 -7.56 27.45
CA PRO A 223 -9.43 -7.77 28.90
C PRO A 223 -9.52 -6.47 29.72
N GLN A 224 -9.13 -5.34 29.13
CA GLN A 224 -9.15 -4.03 29.80
C GLN A 224 -10.49 -3.30 29.66
N THR A 225 -11.38 -3.73 28.75
CA THR A 225 -12.60 -2.98 28.40
C THR A 225 -13.89 -3.77 28.53
N VAL A 226 -13.89 -5.06 28.18
CA VAL A 226 -15.13 -5.87 28.13
C VAL A 226 -14.98 -7.15 28.94
N GLY A 227 -14.03 -8.02 28.57
CA GLY A 227 -13.95 -9.39 29.10
C GLY A 227 -13.30 -9.55 30.47
N GLY A 228 -12.59 -8.52 30.95
CA GLY A 228 -11.92 -8.51 32.25
C GLY A 228 -10.69 -9.44 32.33
N HIS A 229 -10.01 -9.37 33.49
CA HIS A 229 -8.77 -10.13 33.73
C HIS A 229 -8.96 -11.52 34.36
N ARG A 230 -10.21 -11.92 34.65
CA ARG A 230 -10.53 -13.26 35.14
C ARG A 230 -10.99 -14.12 33.98
N TYR A 231 -10.22 -15.16 33.68
CA TYR A 231 -10.57 -16.14 32.65
C TYR A 231 -11.65 -17.08 33.19
N ARG A 232 -12.86 -16.93 32.65
CA ARG A 232 -14.07 -17.69 33.00
C ARG A 232 -14.38 -18.65 31.86
N THR A 233 -14.65 -19.91 32.16
CA THR A 233 -14.75 -20.96 31.14
C THR A 233 -16.09 -21.66 31.19
N ARG A 234 -16.55 -22.10 30.02
CA ARG A 234 -17.61 -23.11 29.88
C ARG A 234 -17.14 -24.46 30.40
N SER A 235 -18.05 -25.37 30.76
CA SER A 235 -17.67 -26.75 31.02
C SER A 235 -17.17 -27.44 29.75
N ILE A 236 -16.35 -28.49 29.91
CA ILE A 236 -15.82 -29.25 28.77
C ILE A 236 -16.98 -29.97 28.04
N GLU A 237 -17.95 -30.47 28.79
CA GLU A 237 -19.16 -31.12 28.30
C GLU A 237 -19.97 -30.16 27.42
N HIS A 238 -20.15 -28.91 27.87
CA HIS A 238 -20.88 -27.90 27.12
C HIS A 238 -20.17 -27.52 25.80
N VAL A 239 -18.84 -27.34 25.83
CA VAL A 239 -18.04 -27.06 24.62
C VAL A 239 -18.08 -28.24 23.65
N THR A 240 -17.92 -29.46 24.13
CA THR A 240 -17.88 -30.66 23.28
C THR A 240 -19.26 -30.99 22.70
N ALA A 241 -20.34 -30.68 23.41
CA ALA A 241 -21.69 -30.76 22.88
C ALA A 241 -21.94 -29.78 21.72
N GLU A 242 -21.40 -28.55 21.82
CA GLU A 242 -21.47 -27.58 20.71
C GLU A 242 -20.65 -28.04 19.50
N ILE A 243 -19.43 -28.55 19.72
CA ILE A 243 -18.61 -29.12 18.64
C ILE A 243 -19.33 -30.31 17.99
N ALA A 244 -19.91 -31.22 18.77
CA ALA A 244 -20.68 -32.34 18.23
C ALA A 244 -21.87 -31.87 17.38
N ARG A 245 -22.50 -30.76 17.75
CA ARG A 245 -23.56 -30.13 16.94
C ARG A 245 -23.01 -29.49 15.67
N ALA A 246 -21.88 -28.79 15.76
CA ALA A 246 -21.20 -28.18 14.63
C ALA A 246 -20.81 -29.21 13.56
N ILE A 247 -20.30 -30.39 13.98
CA ILE A 247 -19.98 -31.50 13.07
C ILE A 247 -21.22 -31.94 12.28
N ARG A 248 -22.40 -32.00 12.92
CA ARG A 248 -23.66 -32.37 12.24
C ARG A 248 -24.13 -31.28 11.28
N TYR A 249 -24.02 -30.01 11.66
CA TYR A 249 -24.48 -28.89 10.84
C TYR A 249 -23.58 -28.59 9.65
N PHE A 250 -22.28 -28.83 9.80
CA PHE A 250 -21.24 -28.42 8.88
C PHE A 250 -20.20 -29.53 8.65
N PRO A 251 -20.59 -30.65 8.02
CA PRO A 251 -19.67 -31.77 7.76
C PRO A 251 -18.47 -31.39 6.88
N GLN A 252 -18.53 -30.25 6.16
CA GLN A 252 -17.45 -29.72 5.33
C GLN A 252 -16.35 -28.98 6.11
N VAL A 253 -16.54 -28.71 7.41
CA VAL A 253 -15.56 -27.99 8.24
C VAL A 253 -14.30 -28.82 8.36
N ARG A 254 -13.15 -28.18 8.09
CA ARG A 254 -11.84 -28.82 8.15
C ARG A 254 -11.06 -28.50 9.42
N GLU A 255 -11.46 -27.46 10.12
CA GLU A 255 -10.79 -27.02 11.33
C GLU A 255 -11.70 -26.19 12.23
N TYR A 256 -11.62 -26.44 13.54
CA TYR A 256 -12.23 -25.61 14.57
C TYR A 256 -11.17 -24.71 15.20
N PHE A 257 -11.46 -23.40 15.30
CA PHE A 257 -10.58 -22.45 15.93
C PHE A 257 -11.17 -22.00 17.27
N PHE A 258 -10.43 -22.16 18.35
CA PHE A 258 -10.81 -21.63 19.66
C PHE A 258 -10.17 -20.25 19.83
N ASP A 259 -11.02 -19.23 19.78
CA ASP A 259 -10.62 -17.83 19.81
C ASP A 259 -10.59 -17.25 21.22
N ASP A 260 -10.45 -18.09 22.24
CA ASP A 260 -10.21 -17.64 23.62
C ASP A 260 -8.96 -16.74 23.70
N ASP A 261 -8.94 -15.80 24.65
CA ASP A 261 -7.76 -14.94 24.85
C ASP A 261 -6.52 -15.74 25.28
N THR A 262 -6.73 -16.73 26.16
CA THR A 262 -5.66 -17.49 26.81
C THR A 262 -6.11 -18.92 27.13
N LEU A 263 -6.55 -19.69 26.13
CA LEU A 263 -6.98 -21.09 26.33
C LEU A 263 -5.92 -21.93 27.05
N THR A 264 -4.66 -21.73 26.68
CA THR A 264 -3.52 -22.52 27.19
C THR A 264 -3.00 -22.06 28.54
N ASP A 265 -3.60 -21.05 29.19
CA ASP A 265 -3.17 -20.60 30.53
C ASP A 265 -3.69 -21.53 31.65
N ASP A 266 -4.67 -22.39 31.35
CA ASP A 266 -5.16 -23.45 32.23
C ASP A 266 -4.79 -24.82 31.67
N LEU A 267 -3.56 -25.27 31.97
CA LEU A 267 -2.97 -26.49 31.40
C LEU A 267 -3.82 -27.75 31.68
N PRO A 268 -4.24 -28.05 32.94
CA PRO A 268 -5.06 -29.23 33.21
C PRO A 268 -6.37 -29.22 32.42
N ARG A 269 -7.02 -28.05 32.34
CA ARG A 269 -8.28 -27.91 31.61
C ARG A 269 -8.10 -28.09 30.10
N VAL A 270 -7.09 -27.47 29.48
CA VAL A 270 -6.90 -27.58 28.03
C VAL A 270 -6.50 -28.99 27.62
N GLU A 271 -5.75 -29.72 28.44
CA GLU A 271 -5.45 -31.14 28.21
C GLU A 271 -6.71 -32.01 28.29
N ALA A 272 -7.57 -31.79 29.28
CA ALA A 272 -8.84 -32.50 29.42
C ALA A 272 -9.77 -32.21 28.24
N LEU A 273 -9.87 -30.94 27.81
CA LEU A 273 -10.63 -30.55 26.63
C LEU A 273 -10.06 -31.22 25.37
N ALA A 274 -8.75 -31.16 25.16
CA ALA A 274 -8.09 -31.78 24.01
C ALA A 274 -8.44 -33.27 23.92
N ARG A 275 -8.33 -34.03 25.02
CA ARG A 275 -8.69 -35.46 25.03
C ARG A 275 -10.15 -35.71 24.63
N ARG A 276 -11.07 -34.82 25.00
CA ARG A 276 -12.47 -34.94 24.55
C ARG A 276 -12.64 -34.61 23.07
N LEU A 277 -11.95 -33.59 22.56
CA LEU A 277 -11.93 -33.26 21.14
C LEU A 277 -11.30 -34.37 20.29
N GLY A 278 -10.24 -35.01 20.80
CA GLY A 278 -9.60 -36.16 20.16
C GLY A 278 -10.56 -37.33 19.97
N LYS A 279 -11.45 -37.59 20.94
CA LYS A 279 -12.54 -38.59 20.80
C LYS A 279 -13.57 -38.23 19.72
N LEU A 280 -13.73 -36.94 19.41
CA LEU A 280 -14.59 -36.48 18.31
C LEU A 280 -13.87 -36.48 16.96
N GLY A 281 -12.56 -36.75 16.93
CA GLY A 281 -11.77 -36.81 15.69
C GLY A 281 -11.59 -35.47 14.98
N VAL A 282 -11.73 -34.34 15.70
CA VAL A 282 -11.67 -33.02 15.09
C VAL A 282 -10.23 -32.47 15.04
N THR A 283 -9.92 -31.78 13.93
CA THR A 283 -8.72 -30.94 13.86
C THR A 283 -9.04 -29.56 14.43
N TRP A 284 -8.18 -29.05 15.30
CA TRP A 284 -8.41 -27.76 15.95
C TRP A 284 -7.13 -26.94 16.12
N SER A 285 -7.34 -25.65 16.33
CA SER A 285 -6.29 -24.64 16.56
C SER A 285 -6.77 -23.62 17.59
N CYS A 286 -5.84 -22.89 18.22
CA CYS A 286 -6.20 -21.88 19.21
C CYS A 286 -5.15 -20.77 19.33
N ASN A 287 -5.53 -19.69 20.02
CA ASN A 287 -4.58 -18.72 20.55
C ASN A 287 -3.76 -19.33 21.68
N ALA A 288 -2.48 -18.95 21.78
CA ALA A 288 -1.59 -19.34 22.86
C ALA A 288 -0.53 -18.27 23.14
N LYS A 289 -0.01 -18.32 24.37
CA LYS A 289 1.21 -17.63 24.74
C LYS A 289 2.41 -18.56 24.53
N ALA A 290 3.59 -18.00 24.24
CA ALA A 290 4.79 -18.75 23.87
C ALA A 290 5.48 -19.46 25.07
N ASN A 291 4.71 -20.06 25.98
CA ASN A 291 5.17 -20.64 27.24
C ASN A 291 4.52 -21.98 27.59
N VAL A 292 3.80 -22.61 26.66
CA VAL A 292 3.20 -23.94 26.90
C VAL A 292 4.31 -25.00 27.00
N PRO A 293 4.35 -25.83 28.05
CA PRO A 293 5.34 -26.89 28.19
C PRO A 293 5.24 -27.97 27.10
N TYR A 294 6.35 -28.66 26.83
CA TYR A 294 6.43 -29.75 25.85
C TYR A 294 5.36 -30.84 26.09
N ASP A 295 5.21 -31.31 27.32
CA ASP A 295 4.30 -32.41 27.66
C ASP A 295 2.84 -32.05 27.35
N THR A 296 2.43 -30.82 27.70
CA THR A 296 1.11 -30.32 27.33
C THR A 296 0.99 -30.20 25.82
N LEU A 297 1.96 -29.59 25.12
CA LEU A 297 1.94 -29.49 23.65
C LEU A 297 1.78 -30.86 22.98
N LYS A 298 2.45 -31.89 23.52
CA LYS A 298 2.32 -33.27 23.06
C LYS A 298 0.90 -33.80 23.24
N VAL A 299 0.30 -33.62 24.43
CA VAL A 299 -1.11 -34.02 24.67
C VAL A 299 -2.05 -33.30 23.70
N LEU A 300 -1.87 -32.00 23.47
CA LEU A 300 -2.71 -31.26 22.54
C LEU A 300 -2.55 -31.79 21.11
N LYS A 301 -1.31 -32.03 20.67
CA LYS A 301 -0.98 -32.55 19.33
C LYS A 301 -1.59 -33.93 19.10
N ASP A 302 -1.42 -34.83 20.05
CA ASP A 302 -1.94 -36.20 20.00
C ASP A 302 -3.47 -36.23 19.93
N ASN A 303 -4.14 -35.13 20.29
CA ASN A 303 -5.59 -34.99 20.31
C ASN A 303 -6.11 -33.91 19.33
N GLY A 304 -5.43 -33.72 18.20
CA GLY A 304 -5.96 -32.98 17.05
C GLY A 304 -5.52 -31.52 16.94
N LEU A 305 -4.68 -31.01 17.85
CA LEU A 305 -4.10 -29.66 17.70
C LEU A 305 -3.19 -29.61 16.47
N ARG A 306 -3.47 -28.67 15.56
CA ARG A 306 -2.70 -28.46 14.34
C ARG A 306 -1.84 -27.20 14.39
N LEU A 307 -2.43 -26.08 14.81
CA LEU A 307 -1.78 -24.77 14.77
C LEU A 307 -2.03 -23.96 16.04
N LEU A 308 -1.00 -23.22 16.47
CA LEU A 308 -1.07 -22.23 17.52
C LEU A 308 -0.89 -20.82 16.93
N LEU A 309 -1.83 -19.92 17.25
CA LEU A 309 -1.67 -18.48 17.03
C LEU A 309 -0.93 -17.91 18.24
N VAL A 310 0.31 -17.46 18.06
CA VAL A 310 1.22 -17.16 19.16
C VAL A 310 1.60 -15.70 19.18
N GLY A 311 1.19 -15.01 20.25
CA GLY A 311 1.60 -13.65 20.55
C GLY A 311 3.03 -13.56 21.05
N TYR A 312 3.98 -13.34 20.14
CA TYR A 312 5.37 -13.01 20.48
C TYR A 312 5.53 -11.52 20.76
N GLU A 313 4.82 -10.68 20.00
CA GLU A 313 4.81 -9.22 20.03
C GLU A 313 6.14 -8.57 19.65
N SER A 314 7.24 -8.86 20.34
CA SER A 314 8.56 -8.26 20.11
C SER A 314 9.69 -9.26 20.32
N GLY A 315 10.79 -9.08 19.60
CA GLY A 315 12.05 -9.80 19.79
C GLY A 315 13.02 -9.12 20.75
N ASN A 316 12.60 -8.03 21.41
CA ASN A 316 13.38 -7.30 22.40
C ASN A 316 12.75 -7.45 23.80
N GLN A 317 13.54 -7.89 24.78
CA GLN A 317 13.03 -8.17 26.13
C GLN A 317 12.57 -6.91 26.88
N LYS A 318 13.21 -5.76 26.65
CA LYS A 318 12.81 -4.49 27.27
C LYS A 318 11.43 -4.07 26.78
N ILE A 319 11.16 -4.18 25.48
CA ILE A 319 9.84 -3.89 24.91
C ILE A 319 8.76 -4.80 25.49
N LEU A 320 9.02 -6.11 25.57
CA LEU A 320 8.10 -7.06 26.21
C LEU A 320 7.80 -6.74 27.68
N ASN A 321 8.79 -6.23 28.41
CA ASN A 321 8.64 -5.81 29.80
C ASN A 321 7.82 -4.53 29.90
N ASN A 322 8.08 -3.53 29.05
CA ASN A 322 7.35 -2.26 29.00
C ASN A 322 5.84 -2.49 28.81
N VAL A 323 5.50 -3.45 27.95
CA VAL A 323 4.09 -3.79 27.67
C VAL A 323 3.52 -4.88 28.57
N ARG A 324 4.28 -5.33 29.58
CA ARG A 324 3.88 -6.36 30.55
C ARG A 324 3.38 -7.65 29.89
N LYS A 325 3.99 -8.06 28.78
CA LYS A 325 3.64 -9.32 28.08
C LYS A 325 3.85 -10.54 28.98
N GLY A 326 4.79 -10.44 29.92
CA GLY A 326 5.08 -11.49 30.91
C GLY A 326 5.64 -12.75 30.27
N ILE A 327 6.50 -12.60 29.26
CA ILE A 327 7.21 -13.69 28.59
C ILE A 327 8.69 -13.35 28.47
N ARG A 328 9.54 -14.37 28.57
CA ARG A 328 10.97 -14.24 28.26
C ARG A 328 11.27 -14.78 26.86
N LEU A 329 12.19 -14.14 26.16
CA LEU A 329 12.59 -14.55 24.81
C LEU A 329 13.19 -15.97 24.78
N ASP A 330 13.92 -16.39 25.81
CA ASP A 330 14.47 -17.75 25.88
C ASP A 330 13.36 -18.81 26.02
N THR A 331 12.32 -18.53 26.81
CA THR A 331 11.13 -19.37 26.91
C THR A 331 10.42 -19.46 25.56
N ALA A 332 10.22 -18.33 24.89
CA ALA A 332 9.59 -18.28 23.57
C ALA A 332 10.37 -19.09 22.51
N ARG A 333 11.72 -19.06 22.56
CA ARG A 333 12.57 -19.87 21.69
C ARG A 333 12.43 -21.37 21.96
N ARG A 334 12.44 -21.78 23.24
CA ARG A 334 12.22 -23.19 23.63
C ARG A 334 10.86 -23.68 23.17
N PHE A 335 9.79 -22.96 23.52
CA PHE A 335 8.43 -23.25 23.08
C PHE A 335 8.33 -23.42 21.57
N THR A 336 8.95 -22.53 20.78
CA THR A 336 8.90 -22.61 19.31
C THR A 336 9.57 -23.87 18.78
N ARG A 337 10.72 -24.23 19.36
CA ARG A 337 11.45 -25.46 18.99
C ARG A 337 10.60 -26.69 19.34
N ASP A 338 10.08 -26.75 20.54
CA ASP A 338 9.29 -27.87 21.07
C ASP A 338 8.03 -28.10 20.21
N ALA A 339 7.29 -27.02 19.89
CA ALA A 339 6.14 -27.09 18.99
C ALA A 339 6.51 -27.59 17.58
N LYS A 340 7.65 -27.14 17.03
CA LYS A 340 8.13 -27.58 15.72
C LYS A 340 8.54 -29.05 15.71
N GLU A 341 9.20 -29.51 16.76
CA GLU A 341 9.58 -30.92 16.94
C GLU A 341 8.36 -31.82 16.92
N LEU A 342 7.27 -31.40 17.57
CA LEU A 342 5.98 -32.08 17.57
C LEU A 342 5.16 -31.91 16.26
N GLY A 343 5.67 -31.15 15.29
CA GLY A 343 4.95 -30.86 14.05
C GLY A 343 3.69 -30.01 14.23
N ILE A 344 3.65 -29.17 15.28
CA ILE A 344 2.64 -28.13 15.49
C ILE A 344 3.03 -26.91 14.67
N LYS A 345 2.10 -26.40 13.85
CA LYS A 345 2.33 -25.18 13.07
C LYS A 345 2.17 -23.96 13.98
N ILE A 346 2.95 -22.91 13.74
CA ILE A 346 2.85 -21.65 14.50
C ILE A 346 2.53 -20.51 13.54
N HIS A 347 1.48 -19.77 13.81
CA HIS A 347 1.30 -18.43 13.26
C HIS A 347 1.80 -17.42 14.31
N GLY A 348 2.92 -16.74 14.03
CA GLY A 348 3.51 -15.80 14.98
C GLY A 348 2.98 -14.38 14.77
N THR A 349 2.47 -13.74 15.82
CA THR A 349 2.03 -12.35 15.78
C THR A 349 3.08 -11.44 16.43
N PHE A 350 3.33 -10.31 15.77
CA PHE A 350 4.28 -9.27 16.18
C PHE A 350 3.62 -7.90 16.13
N ILE A 351 4.06 -6.98 16.98
CA ILE A 351 3.57 -5.62 17.06
C ILE A 351 4.76 -4.66 16.99
N LEU A 352 4.71 -3.68 16.09
CA LEU A 352 5.71 -2.62 15.98
C LEU A 352 5.16 -1.30 16.51
N GLY A 353 6.05 -0.49 17.09
CA GLY A 353 5.71 0.83 17.63
C GLY A 353 5.21 0.79 19.07
N LEU A 354 5.59 -0.25 19.82
CA LEU A 354 5.25 -0.35 21.24
C LEU A 354 6.04 0.69 22.08
N PRO A 355 5.59 1.03 23.31
CA PRO A 355 6.31 1.98 24.16
C PRO A 355 7.79 1.64 24.37
N GLY A 356 8.66 2.58 24.01
CA GLY A 356 10.11 2.47 24.11
C GLY A 356 10.79 1.80 22.91
N GLU A 357 10.04 1.47 21.86
CA GLU A 357 10.56 0.92 20.60
C GLU A 357 11.50 1.93 19.91
N THR A 358 12.56 1.42 19.30
CA THR A 358 13.51 2.19 18.47
C THR A 358 13.72 1.45 17.15
N HIS A 359 14.41 2.07 16.20
CA HIS A 359 14.83 1.38 14.98
C HIS A 359 15.57 0.07 15.29
N ASP A 360 16.49 0.09 16.28
CA ASP A 360 17.26 -1.10 16.65
C ASP A 360 16.40 -2.22 17.26
N THR A 361 15.41 -1.89 18.10
CA THR A 361 14.53 -2.92 18.69
C THR A 361 13.59 -3.54 17.66
N ILE A 362 13.17 -2.76 16.65
CA ILE A 362 12.45 -3.29 15.47
C ILE A 362 13.35 -4.27 14.74
N GLN A 363 14.61 -3.90 14.49
CA GLN A 363 15.58 -4.76 13.81
C GLN A 363 15.86 -6.06 14.60
N GLU A 364 15.92 -5.99 15.93
CA GLU A 364 15.99 -7.16 16.81
C GLU A 364 14.76 -8.05 16.68
N THR A 365 13.56 -7.46 16.61
CA THR A 365 12.31 -8.18 16.41
C THR A 365 12.26 -8.92 15.07
N ILE A 366 12.71 -8.29 13.99
CA ILE A 366 12.83 -8.91 12.68
C ILE A 366 13.82 -10.08 12.71
N ARG A 367 14.99 -9.91 13.37
CA ARG A 367 15.97 -10.99 13.54
C ARG A 367 15.40 -12.15 14.35
N PHE A 368 14.77 -11.85 15.48
CA PHE A 368 14.15 -12.85 16.35
C PHE A 368 13.12 -13.69 15.59
N ALA A 369 12.19 -13.06 14.86
CA ALA A 369 11.22 -13.76 14.03
C ALA A 369 11.90 -14.63 12.96
N GLY A 370 13.00 -14.13 12.38
CA GLY A 370 13.87 -14.89 11.50
C GLY A 370 14.43 -16.16 12.14
N ASP A 371 14.93 -16.05 13.38
CA ASP A 371 15.52 -17.17 14.12
C ASP A 371 14.48 -18.23 14.52
N ILE A 372 13.37 -17.78 15.11
CA ILE A 372 12.32 -18.71 15.58
C ILE A 372 11.52 -19.29 14.41
N ASP A 373 11.51 -18.63 13.25
CA ASP A 373 10.93 -19.06 11.98
C ASP A 373 9.53 -19.74 12.10
N PRO A 374 8.52 -19.05 12.68
CA PRO A 374 7.15 -19.56 12.74
C PRO A 374 6.62 -19.89 11.33
N HIS A 375 5.64 -20.77 11.20
CA HIS A 375 5.13 -21.21 9.90
C HIS A 375 4.65 -20.04 9.02
N THR A 376 3.86 -19.13 9.59
CA THR A 376 3.48 -17.83 9.00
C THR A 376 3.57 -16.73 10.07
N ILE A 377 3.54 -15.47 9.65
CA ILE A 377 3.52 -14.33 10.57
C ILE A 377 2.42 -13.32 10.23
N GLN A 378 2.01 -12.57 11.25
CA GLN A 378 1.28 -11.31 11.15
C GLN A 378 2.08 -10.23 11.85
N VAL A 379 2.22 -9.08 11.21
CA VAL A 379 2.85 -7.89 11.78
C VAL A 379 1.82 -6.79 11.87
N SER A 380 1.56 -6.33 13.09
CA SER A 380 0.60 -5.27 13.38
C SER A 380 1.31 -4.01 13.85
N ILE A 381 0.67 -2.85 13.67
CA ILE A 381 1.08 -1.60 14.28
C ILE A 381 0.40 -1.48 15.66
N ALA A 382 1.15 -0.99 16.65
CA ALA A 382 0.64 -0.70 17.98
C ALA A 382 -0.51 0.32 17.91
N ALA A 383 -1.69 -0.10 18.32
CA ALA A 383 -2.91 0.71 18.28
C ALA A 383 -3.31 1.13 19.71
N PRO A 384 -3.22 2.43 20.05
CA PRO A 384 -3.63 2.94 21.35
C PRO A 384 -5.17 3.05 21.39
N TYR A 385 -5.88 1.94 21.61
CA TYR A 385 -7.34 1.97 21.70
C TYR A 385 -7.80 2.67 22.99
N PRO A 386 -8.83 3.55 22.94
CA PRO A 386 -9.42 4.14 24.13
C PRO A 386 -9.80 3.08 25.19
N GLY A 387 -9.58 3.41 26.46
CA GLY A 387 -9.77 2.50 27.60
C GLY A 387 -8.57 1.59 27.91
N THR A 388 -7.57 1.49 27.01
CA THR A 388 -6.34 0.74 27.30
C THR A 388 -5.31 1.57 28.09
N GLU A 389 -4.45 0.89 28.84
CA GLU A 389 -3.26 1.50 29.45
C GLU A 389 -2.35 2.15 28.40
N LEU A 390 -2.17 1.51 27.22
CA LEU A 390 -1.39 2.08 26.12
C LEU A 390 -1.94 3.44 25.67
N PHE A 391 -3.27 3.60 25.54
CA PHE A 391 -3.87 4.88 25.19
C PHE A 391 -3.63 5.95 26.26
N ARG A 392 -3.78 5.60 27.54
CA ARG A 392 -3.47 6.52 28.65
C ARG A 392 -2.02 6.98 28.64
N GLN A 393 -1.08 6.07 28.37
CA GLN A 393 0.34 6.40 28.21
C GLN A 393 0.57 7.32 27.01
N ALA A 394 -0.05 7.02 25.87
CA ALA A 394 0.10 7.83 24.66
C ALA A 394 -0.42 9.26 24.85
N THR A 395 -1.58 9.42 25.49
CA THR A 395 -2.12 10.75 25.82
C THR A 395 -1.24 11.49 26.82
N ALA A 396 -0.86 10.84 27.92
CA ALA A 396 -0.09 11.49 29.00
C ALA A 396 1.31 11.95 28.54
N ASN A 397 1.91 11.26 27.58
CA ASN A 397 3.24 11.56 27.07
C ASN A 397 3.24 12.28 25.71
N GLY A 398 2.08 12.64 25.17
CA GLY A 398 1.98 13.34 23.88
C GLY A 398 2.46 12.52 22.68
N TRP A 399 2.29 11.20 22.69
CA TRP A 399 2.71 10.31 21.60
C TRP A 399 1.69 10.19 20.46
N LEU A 400 0.51 10.79 20.61
CA LEU A 400 -0.55 10.70 19.60
C LEU A 400 -0.28 11.69 18.47
N SER A 401 -0.04 11.18 17.25
CA SER A 401 0.09 11.99 16.03
C SER A 401 -1.25 12.21 15.31
N GLY A 402 -2.33 11.59 15.80
CA GLY A 402 -3.70 11.69 15.31
C GLY A 402 -4.64 10.70 15.99
N GLU A 403 -5.94 10.77 15.69
CA GLU A 403 -6.95 9.82 16.22
C GLU A 403 -7.17 8.59 15.31
N ALA A 404 -6.69 8.62 14.07
CA ALA A 404 -6.94 7.56 13.08
C ALA A 404 -6.05 6.34 13.32
N LEU A 405 -6.68 5.16 13.43
CA LEU A 405 -5.99 3.86 13.50
C LEU A 405 -5.90 3.16 12.13
N VAL A 406 -6.71 3.61 11.18
CA VAL A 406 -6.72 3.14 9.80
C VAL A 406 -6.83 4.30 8.83
N ASP A 407 -6.39 4.09 7.59
CA ASP A 407 -6.58 5.03 6.49
C ASP A 407 -7.99 4.93 5.86
N GLU A 408 -8.25 5.72 4.82
CA GLU A 408 -9.52 5.76 4.09
C GLU A 408 -9.91 4.42 3.43
N ARG A 409 -8.97 3.48 3.30
CA ARG A 409 -9.18 2.14 2.73
C ARG A 409 -9.24 1.06 3.82
N GLY A 410 -9.17 1.44 5.08
CA GLY A 410 -9.15 0.55 6.22
C GLY A 410 -7.78 -0.08 6.50
N ALA A 411 -6.70 0.32 5.82
CA ALA A 411 -5.35 -0.17 6.08
C ALA A 411 -4.76 0.46 7.35
N GLN A 412 -3.91 -0.28 8.07
CA GLN A 412 -3.35 0.18 9.35
C GLN A 412 -2.47 1.42 9.18
N VAL A 413 -2.60 2.37 10.11
CA VAL A 413 -1.65 3.48 10.24
C VAL A 413 -1.23 3.63 11.70
N SER A 414 -0.01 4.12 11.93
CA SER A 414 0.45 4.41 13.29
C SER A 414 -0.17 5.70 13.81
N ALA A 415 -1.01 5.60 14.83
CA ALA A 415 -1.42 6.76 15.65
C ALA A 415 -0.35 7.18 16.67
N LEU A 416 0.70 6.35 16.84
CA LEU A 416 1.80 6.60 17.75
C LEU A 416 2.99 7.18 16.99
N SER A 417 3.60 8.21 17.56
CA SER A 417 4.85 8.82 17.13
C SER A 417 5.68 9.17 18.36
N TYR A 418 6.97 8.87 18.31
CA TYR A 418 7.94 9.14 19.38
C TYR A 418 8.99 10.14 18.90
N PRO A 419 9.65 10.90 19.79
CA PRO A 419 10.69 11.85 19.41
C PRO A 419 11.83 11.25 18.57
N HIS A 420 12.10 9.95 18.76
CA HIS A 420 13.18 9.20 18.12
C HIS A 420 12.70 8.14 17.11
N LEU A 421 11.39 8.03 16.87
CA LEU A 421 10.80 7.04 15.96
C LEU A 421 9.43 7.54 15.49
N LEU A 422 9.38 7.98 14.23
CA LEU A 422 8.19 8.61 13.69
C LEU A 422 7.10 7.60 13.29
N SER A 423 5.84 8.06 13.25
CA SER A 423 4.67 7.26 12.87
C SER A 423 4.81 6.55 11.51
N THR A 424 5.51 7.22 10.59
CA THR A 424 5.72 6.75 9.22
C THR A 424 6.83 5.71 9.14
N GLU A 425 7.85 5.84 10.00
CA GLU A 425 8.91 4.85 10.14
C GLU A 425 8.39 3.55 10.73
N ILE A 426 7.47 3.62 11.70
CA ILE A 426 6.76 2.46 12.26
C ILE A 426 5.95 1.77 11.16
N SER A 427 5.14 2.54 10.43
CA SER A 427 4.32 2.01 9.33
C SER A 427 5.18 1.31 8.27
N ARG A 428 6.25 1.95 7.80
CA ARG A 428 7.19 1.40 6.80
C ARG A 428 7.93 0.14 7.29
N SER A 429 8.18 0.05 8.59
CA SER A 429 8.88 -1.10 9.17
C SER A 429 8.08 -2.40 9.05
N THR A 430 6.75 -2.33 8.94
CA THR A 430 5.90 -3.52 8.73
C THR A 430 6.22 -4.22 7.41
N GLU A 431 6.39 -3.45 6.33
CA GLU A 431 6.77 -3.97 5.01
C GLU A 431 8.18 -4.55 5.01
N GLU A 432 9.13 -3.85 5.65
CA GLU A 432 10.49 -4.36 5.79
C GLU A 432 10.48 -5.72 6.51
N PHE A 433 9.71 -5.83 7.59
CA PHE A 433 9.56 -7.06 8.36
C PHE A 433 9.04 -8.18 7.45
N TYR A 434 7.90 -7.99 6.78
CA TYR A 434 7.35 -9.01 5.90
C TYR A 434 8.33 -9.43 4.80
N ARG A 435 9.02 -8.47 4.17
CA ARG A 435 10.00 -8.76 3.13
C ARG A 435 11.17 -9.58 3.69
N ARG A 436 11.75 -9.16 4.81
CA ARG A 436 12.90 -9.85 5.42
C ARG A 436 12.53 -11.21 5.98
N PHE A 437 11.27 -11.44 6.33
CA PHE A 437 10.80 -12.73 6.78
C PHE A 437 10.47 -13.70 5.62
N TYR A 438 9.62 -13.28 4.67
CA TYR A 438 9.12 -14.18 3.62
C TYR A 438 10.11 -14.40 2.47
N PHE A 439 10.99 -13.44 2.15
CA PHE A 439 11.98 -13.61 1.07
C PHE A 439 13.27 -14.35 1.49
N ARG A 440 13.28 -15.00 2.65
CA ARG A 440 14.40 -15.87 3.05
C ARG A 440 14.37 -17.15 2.22
N PRO A 441 15.50 -17.63 1.65
CA PRO A 441 15.48 -18.82 0.80
C PRO A 441 14.91 -20.08 1.48
N ARG A 442 15.22 -20.29 2.77
CA ARG A 442 14.62 -21.37 3.56
C ARG A 442 13.10 -21.30 3.58
N LYS A 443 12.53 -20.09 3.71
CA LYS A 443 11.09 -19.84 3.76
C LYS A 443 10.44 -20.04 2.40
N ILE A 444 11.04 -19.50 1.35
CA ILE A 444 10.58 -19.68 -0.04
C ILE A 444 10.56 -21.17 -0.39
N VAL A 445 11.63 -21.91 -0.08
CA VAL A 445 11.70 -23.35 -0.35
C VAL A 445 10.64 -24.11 0.45
N ALA A 446 10.40 -23.76 1.72
CA ALA A 446 9.34 -24.38 2.51
C ALA A 446 7.96 -24.15 1.89
N ILE A 447 7.65 -22.92 1.48
CA ILE A 447 6.38 -22.58 0.82
C ILE A 447 6.26 -23.33 -0.52
N ALA A 448 7.31 -23.34 -1.34
CA ALA A 448 7.31 -24.02 -2.63
C ALA A 448 7.10 -25.54 -2.48
N LYS A 449 7.75 -26.17 -1.49
CA LYS A 449 7.54 -27.60 -1.17
C LYS A 449 6.09 -27.89 -0.80
N GLU A 450 5.46 -27.05 0.02
CA GLU A 450 4.04 -27.21 0.38
C GLU A 450 3.12 -27.01 -0.83
N MET A 451 3.43 -26.04 -1.71
CA MET A 451 2.67 -25.82 -2.95
C MET A 451 2.80 -27.01 -3.93
N VAL A 452 3.96 -27.63 -4.03
CA VAL A 452 4.15 -28.83 -4.86
C VAL A 452 3.43 -30.04 -4.26
N ALA A 453 3.39 -30.16 -2.93
CA ALA A 453 2.76 -31.29 -2.24
C ALA A 453 1.23 -31.25 -2.28
N ASP A 454 0.60 -30.07 -2.34
CA ASP A 454 -0.86 -29.94 -2.32
C ASP A 454 -1.35 -28.88 -3.32
N ARG A 455 -2.09 -29.35 -4.35
CA ARG A 455 -2.67 -28.50 -5.40
C ARG A 455 -3.65 -27.45 -4.86
N ARG A 456 -4.39 -27.75 -3.80
CA ARG A 456 -5.31 -26.80 -3.15
C ARG A 456 -4.52 -25.71 -2.43
N VAL A 457 -3.42 -26.08 -1.76
CA VAL A 457 -2.50 -25.12 -1.14
C VAL A 457 -1.85 -24.25 -2.20
N MET A 458 -1.42 -24.81 -3.34
CA MET A 458 -0.88 -24.04 -4.46
C MET A 458 -1.86 -23.00 -4.99
N GLN A 459 -3.09 -23.39 -5.32
CA GLN A 459 -4.12 -22.47 -5.83
C GLN A 459 -4.40 -21.33 -4.84
N ARG A 460 -4.55 -21.67 -3.55
CA ARG A 460 -4.76 -20.68 -2.48
C ARG A 460 -3.56 -19.73 -2.38
N ARG A 461 -2.34 -20.25 -2.26
CA ARG A 461 -1.11 -19.46 -2.10
C ARG A 461 -0.78 -18.60 -3.31
N LEU A 462 -1.13 -19.02 -4.52
CA LEU A 462 -0.99 -18.19 -5.73
C LEU A 462 -1.94 -16.98 -5.70
N ARG A 463 -3.19 -17.18 -5.25
CA ARG A 463 -4.15 -16.08 -5.06
C ARG A 463 -3.68 -15.13 -3.96
N GLU A 464 -3.37 -15.66 -2.78
CA GLU A 464 -2.84 -14.89 -1.64
C GLU A 464 -1.54 -14.15 -2.02
N GLY A 465 -0.66 -14.78 -2.80
CA GLY A 465 0.57 -14.18 -3.28
C GLY A 465 0.33 -13.01 -4.23
N ARG A 466 -0.70 -13.07 -5.09
CA ARG A 466 -1.11 -11.94 -5.92
C ARG A 466 -1.68 -10.80 -5.09
N GLU A 467 -2.52 -11.08 -4.10
CA GLU A 467 -3.06 -10.09 -3.15
C GLU A 467 -1.94 -9.42 -2.34
N PHE A 468 -1.02 -10.22 -1.80
CA PHE A 468 0.13 -9.74 -1.05
C PHE A 468 1.10 -8.92 -1.90
N LEU A 469 1.38 -9.32 -3.14
CA LEU A 469 2.18 -8.52 -4.06
C LEU A 469 1.48 -7.21 -4.40
N ARG A 470 0.16 -7.23 -4.62
CA ARG A 470 -0.63 -5.99 -4.79
C ARG A 470 -0.51 -5.10 -3.57
N PHE A 471 -0.63 -5.63 -2.35
CA PHE A 471 -0.43 -4.89 -1.11
C PHE A 471 0.95 -4.22 -1.06
N LEU A 472 2.02 -4.98 -1.33
CA LEU A 472 3.40 -4.45 -1.39
C LEU A 472 3.60 -3.41 -2.51
N THR A 473 2.85 -3.50 -3.62
CA THR A 473 2.93 -2.51 -4.72
C THR A 473 2.00 -1.32 -4.54
N ALA A 474 0.87 -1.48 -3.84
CA ALA A 474 -0.09 -0.42 -3.55
C ALA A 474 0.55 0.62 -2.63
N HIS A 475 1.33 0.16 -1.65
CA HIS A 475 2.13 1.04 -0.79
C HIS A 475 3.29 1.70 -1.54
N ARG A 476 3.89 1.05 -2.55
CA ARG A 476 4.86 1.71 -3.47
C ARG A 476 4.23 2.75 -4.39
N GLY A 477 2.96 2.56 -4.77
CA GLY A 477 2.18 3.55 -5.51
C GLY A 477 1.71 4.71 -4.64
N GLU A 478 1.69 4.51 -3.32
CA GLU A 478 1.41 5.53 -2.31
C GLU A 478 2.66 6.21 -1.78
N GLU A 479 3.86 5.62 -1.83
CA GLU A 479 5.11 6.37 -1.59
C GLU A 479 5.45 7.36 -2.71
N ALA A 480 4.80 7.23 -3.87
CA ALA A 480 4.74 8.27 -4.90
C ALA A 480 3.48 9.15 -4.78
N ARG A 481 2.71 9.09 -3.68
CA ARG A 481 1.48 9.90 -3.48
C ARG A 481 1.11 10.29 -2.03
N ARG A 482 1.84 9.89 -0.99
CA ARG A 482 1.54 10.20 0.43
C ARG A 482 2.83 10.32 1.26
N PRO A 483 3.18 11.54 1.69
CA PRO A 483 4.38 11.77 2.50
C PRO A 483 4.14 11.72 4.01
N ALA A 484 5.26 11.51 4.69
CA ALA A 484 5.42 11.24 6.09
C ALA A 484 5.53 12.48 6.99
N ASP A 485 4.81 12.42 8.10
CA ASP A 485 4.83 13.22 9.34
C ASP A 485 4.28 14.64 9.34
N GLY A 486 3.38 14.83 10.31
CA GLY A 486 2.68 16.05 10.64
C GLY A 486 3.56 16.96 11.47
N LEU A 487 3.95 18.07 10.86
CA LEU A 487 4.04 19.40 11.44
C LEU A 487 4.19 20.34 10.25
N THR A 488 3.07 20.55 9.57
CA THR A 488 2.72 21.63 8.65
C THR A 488 1.50 21.13 7.89
N ARG A 489 0.41 21.89 7.90
CA ARG A 489 -0.71 21.68 6.98
C ARG A 489 -0.12 21.58 5.57
N ARG A 490 -0.10 20.38 4.96
CA ARG A 490 0.02 20.27 3.50
C ARG A 490 -1.17 21.03 2.94
N PRO A 491 -0.98 22.13 2.21
CA PRO A 491 -2.13 22.78 1.64
C PRO A 491 -2.69 21.79 0.62
N ALA A 492 -4.00 21.57 0.71
CA ALA A 492 -4.75 20.72 -0.18
C ALA A 492 -4.38 21.02 -1.64
N ARG A 493 -4.38 20.01 -2.51
CA ARG A 493 -4.57 20.15 -3.97
C ARG A 493 -4.23 21.53 -4.57
N LEU A 494 -2.99 21.73 -5.00
CA LEU A 494 -2.51 23.02 -5.51
C LEU A 494 -3.04 23.31 -6.92
N GLN A 495 -3.68 24.45 -7.10
CA GLN A 495 -4.09 24.95 -8.42
C GLN A 495 -3.01 25.88 -8.94
N VAL A 496 -2.52 25.65 -10.17
CA VAL A 496 -1.44 26.47 -10.73
C VAL A 496 -1.94 27.32 -11.88
N ILE A 497 -1.67 28.62 -11.82
CA ILE A 497 -1.95 29.54 -12.91
C ILE A 497 -0.67 29.81 -13.69
N VAL A 498 -0.75 29.60 -15.00
CA VAL A 498 0.31 29.88 -15.97
C VAL A 498 -0.16 31.05 -16.85
N PRO A 499 0.32 32.28 -16.57
CA PRO A 499 0.10 33.41 -17.44
C PRO A 499 0.75 33.18 -18.81
N VAL A 500 0.05 33.59 -19.86
CA VAL A 500 0.46 33.45 -21.25
C VAL A 500 0.58 34.85 -21.86
N PRO A 501 1.81 35.34 -22.10
CA PRO A 501 2.02 36.63 -22.76
C PRO A 501 1.54 36.56 -24.22
N ARG A 502 1.31 37.72 -24.85
CA ARG A 502 0.84 37.80 -26.25
C ARG A 502 1.75 37.08 -27.24
N GLU A 503 3.07 37.18 -27.03
CA GLU A 503 4.09 36.54 -27.84
C GLU A 503 5.05 35.72 -26.96
N PRO A 504 4.66 34.48 -26.59
CA PRO A 504 5.47 33.66 -25.70
C PRO A 504 6.73 33.18 -26.42
N ALA A 505 7.89 33.34 -25.77
CA ALA A 505 9.15 32.83 -26.29
C ALA A 505 9.08 31.31 -26.52
N THR A 506 9.82 30.82 -27.51
CA THR A 506 9.90 29.38 -27.79
C THR A 506 11.25 28.81 -27.37
N ILE A 507 11.20 27.71 -26.64
CA ILE A 507 12.38 26.93 -26.26
C ILE A 507 12.30 25.62 -27.03
N VAL A 508 13.18 25.45 -28.01
CA VAL A 508 13.23 24.24 -28.85
C VAL A 508 11.87 23.99 -29.54
N SER A 509 11.35 25.03 -30.19
CA SER A 509 10.07 25.04 -30.93
C SER A 509 8.81 24.75 -30.09
N VAL A 510 8.93 24.73 -28.77
CA VAL A 510 7.80 24.64 -27.82
C VAL A 510 7.67 25.97 -27.08
N PRO A 511 6.46 26.56 -26.99
CA PRO A 511 6.23 27.77 -26.20
C PRO A 511 6.64 27.60 -24.73
N ALA A 512 7.25 28.63 -24.13
CA ALA A 512 7.71 28.62 -22.76
C ALA A 512 6.59 28.29 -21.77
N ALA A 513 5.40 28.86 -21.95
CA ALA A 513 4.22 28.58 -21.13
C ALA A 513 3.79 27.10 -21.17
N VAL A 514 3.83 26.46 -22.34
CA VAL A 514 3.52 25.02 -22.49
C VAL A 514 4.56 24.17 -21.76
N ARG A 515 5.84 24.56 -21.84
CA ARG A 515 6.92 23.86 -21.16
C ARG A 515 6.83 24.03 -19.64
N ALA A 516 6.54 25.24 -19.16
CA ALA A 516 6.26 25.51 -17.75
C ALA A 516 5.09 24.64 -17.27
N ALA A 517 3.96 24.67 -17.95
CA ALA A 517 2.79 23.84 -17.64
C ALA A 517 3.13 22.33 -17.60
N THR A 518 3.96 21.84 -18.53
CA THR A 518 4.36 20.42 -18.55
C THR A 518 5.25 20.05 -17.37
N ASN A 519 6.21 20.92 -17.01
CA ASN A 519 7.04 20.73 -15.82
C ASN A 519 6.21 20.74 -14.53
N LEU A 520 5.22 21.63 -14.46
CA LEU A 520 4.28 21.78 -13.34
C LEU A 520 3.34 20.58 -13.22
N ALA A 521 2.78 20.10 -14.34
CA ALA A 521 1.87 18.96 -14.38
C ALA A 521 2.53 17.65 -13.91
N GLY A 522 3.86 17.56 -14.02
CA GLY A 522 4.66 16.45 -13.52
C GLY A 522 4.83 16.40 -12.00
N LEU A 523 4.32 17.39 -11.26
CA LEU A 523 4.32 17.40 -9.80
C LEU A 523 3.06 16.74 -9.24
N GLU A 524 3.23 16.03 -8.13
CA GLU A 524 2.16 15.29 -7.46
C GLU A 524 1.14 16.21 -6.80
N ASP A 525 1.61 17.34 -6.24
CA ASP A 525 0.79 18.29 -5.49
C ASP A 525 -0.08 19.20 -6.39
N VAL A 526 0.20 19.26 -7.71
CA VAL A 526 -0.57 20.07 -8.68
C VAL A 526 -1.83 19.32 -9.11
N GLU A 527 -3.01 19.85 -8.77
CA GLU A 527 -4.30 19.28 -9.15
C GLU A 527 -4.70 19.67 -10.58
N ARG A 528 -4.59 20.96 -10.89
CA ARG A 528 -5.00 21.51 -12.20
C ARG A 528 -4.14 22.68 -12.62
N ILE A 529 -4.17 22.95 -13.93
CA ILE A 529 -3.48 24.08 -14.55
C ILE A 529 -4.50 25.03 -15.18
N VAL A 530 -4.39 26.31 -14.86
CA VAL A 530 -5.21 27.36 -15.47
C VAL A 530 -4.30 28.23 -16.34
N PHE A 531 -4.56 28.26 -17.64
CA PHE A 531 -3.87 29.18 -18.55
C PHE A 531 -4.59 30.52 -18.57
N TRP A 532 -3.89 31.57 -18.19
CA TRP A 532 -4.41 32.94 -18.18
C TRP A 532 -3.87 33.74 -19.36
N THR A 533 -4.73 34.23 -20.25
CA THR A 533 -4.32 34.97 -21.45
C THR A 533 -4.86 36.40 -21.44
N GLU A 534 -4.05 37.38 -21.81
CA GLU A 534 -4.42 38.81 -21.76
C GLU A 534 -5.56 39.23 -22.71
N ALA A 535 -5.74 38.60 -23.88
CA ALA A 535 -6.77 39.06 -24.84
C ALA A 535 -7.23 38.03 -25.89
N GLY A 536 -7.07 36.71 -25.69
CA GLY A 536 -7.44 35.76 -26.75
C GLY A 536 -7.48 34.29 -26.35
N ALA A 537 -7.89 33.43 -27.29
CA ALA A 537 -7.84 31.98 -27.11
C ALA A 537 -6.40 31.46 -27.24
N LEU A 538 -6.11 30.34 -26.58
CA LEU A 538 -4.84 29.63 -26.81
C LEU A 538 -4.71 29.24 -28.30
N PRO A 539 -3.54 29.41 -28.92
CA PRO A 539 -3.35 29.05 -30.33
C PRO A 539 -3.73 27.60 -30.59
N LYS A 540 -4.46 27.33 -31.69
CA LYS A 540 -4.88 25.95 -32.05
C LYS A 540 -3.70 25.00 -32.17
N SER A 541 -2.53 25.49 -32.57
CA SER A 541 -1.27 24.73 -32.66
C SER A 541 -0.79 24.17 -31.33
N TRP A 542 -1.26 24.69 -30.19
CA TRP A 542 -0.85 24.23 -28.86
C TRP A 542 -1.62 23.00 -28.40
N ARG A 543 -2.79 22.71 -29.00
CA ARG A 543 -3.66 21.59 -28.61
C ARG A 543 -2.91 20.28 -28.49
N ARG A 544 -2.00 19.99 -29.43
CA ARG A 544 -1.17 18.77 -29.43
C ARG A 544 -0.31 18.58 -28.18
N TYR A 545 0.14 19.67 -27.57
CA TYR A 545 0.93 19.64 -26.34
C TYR A 545 0.03 19.55 -25.12
N LEU A 546 -1.07 20.30 -25.13
CA LEU A 546 -1.99 20.38 -23.99
C LEU A 546 -2.77 19.09 -23.76
N THR A 547 -3.07 18.32 -24.83
CA THR A 547 -3.65 16.98 -24.70
C THR A 547 -2.73 15.97 -24.01
N ALA A 548 -1.42 16.24 -23.97
CA ALA A 548 -0.43 15.38 -23.34
C ALA A 548 -0.14 15.74 -21.87
N LEU A 549 -0.78 16.80 -21.34
CA LEU A 549 -0.62 17.16 -19.93
C LEU A 549 -1.22 16.08 -19.03
N SER A 550 -0.48 15.70 -17.99
CA SER A 550 -0.90 14.72 -16.98
C SER A 550 -1.99 15.23 -16.03
N ARG A 551 -2.33 16.52 -16.09
CA ARG A 551 -3.29 17.19 -15.21
C ARG A 551 -4.39 17.88 -16.03
N PRO A 552 -5.63 17.95 -15.50
CA PRO A 552 -6.69 18.74 -16.12
C PRO A 552 -6.25 20.20 -16.26
N TRP A 553 -6.61 20.81 -17.38
CA TRP A 553 -6.31 22.21 -17.63
C TRP A 553 -7.50 22.95 -18.20
N THR A 554 -7.57 24.24 -17.88
CA THR A 554 -8.60 25.15 -18.39
C THR A 554 -7.97 26.45 -18.89
N HIS A 555 -8.63 27.09 -19.84
CA HIS A 555 -8.22 28.39 -20.37
C HIS A 555 -9.17 29.46 -19.85
N VAL A 556 -8.60 30.59 -19.42
CA VAL A 556 -9.33 31.77 -18.95
C VAL A 556 -8.77 33.00 -19.65
N ALA A 557 -9.65 33.78 -20.28
CA ALA A 557 -9.29 35.06 -20.89
C ALA A 557 -9.46 36.21 -19.89
N ALA A 558 -8.49 37.13 -19.87
CA ALA A 558 -8.47 38.27 -18.96
C ALA A 558 -9.67 39.21 -19.12
N ALA A 559 -10.27 39.26 -20.31
CA ALA A 559 -11.52 39.99 -20.57
C ALA A 559 -12.69 39.54 -19.68
N GLY A 560 -12.65 38.33 -19.12
CA GLY A 560 -13.65 37.83 -18.16
C GLY A 560 -13.39 38.22 -16.69
N GLY A 561 -12.28 38.91 -16.41
CA GLY A 561 -11.92 39.44 -15.09
C GLY A 561 -11.79 38.39 -13.99
N SER A 562 -11.99 38.81 -12.74
CA SER A 562 -12.00 37.92 -11.56
C SER A 562 -13.16 36.92 -11.61
N ALA A 563 -14.29 37.26 -12.21
CA ALA A 563 -15.47 36.37 -12.30
C ALA A 563 -15.22 35.10 -13.13
N SER A 564 -14.56 35.21 -14.28
CA SER A 564 -14.20 34.04 -15.10
C SER A 564 -13.10 33.20 -14.44
N LEU A 565 -12.18 33.85 -13.71
CA LEU A 565 -11.16 33.16 -12.94
C LEU A 565 -11.76 32.38 -11.76
N ALA A 566 -12.76 32.95 -11.09
CA ALA A 566 -13.48 32.32 -9.99
C ALA A 566 -14.19 31.04 -10.44
N GLN A 567 -14.79 31.03 -11.63
CA GLN A 567 -15.41 29.83 -12.21
C GLN A 567 -14.39 28.73 -12.55
N ALA A 568 -13.14 29.12 -12.84
CA ALA A 568 -12.08 28.20 -13.21
C ALA A 568 -11.30 27.64 -12.02
N LEU A 569 -11.48 28.19 -10.82
CA LEU A 569 -10.79 27.79 -9.59
C LEU A 569 -11.74 27.06 -8.63
N GLU A 570 -11.23 26.02 -7.99
CA GLU A 570 -11.94 25.29 -6.93
C GLU A 570 -11.83 26.05 -5.60
N PRO A 571 -12.95 26.36 -4.93
CA PRO A 571 -12.94 27.01 -3.61
C PRO A 571 -12.20 26.16 -2.56
N GLY A 572 -11.47 26.78 -1.62
CA GLY A 572 -10.77 26.07 -0.54
C GLY A 572 -9.43 25.44 -0.92
N SER A 573 -9.02 25.56 -2.19
CA SER A 573 -7.75 25.02 -2.70
C SER A 573 -6.75 26.15 -2.98
N PRO A 574 -5.53 26.10 -2.43
CA PRO A 574 -4.48 27.10 -2.62
C PRO A 574 -4.12 27.30 -4.09
N VAL A 575 -3.62 28.50 -4.41
CA VAL A 575 -3.28 28.89 -5.78
C VAL A 575 -1.83 29.35 -5.87
N LEU A 576 -1.08 28.78 -6.82
CA LEU A 576 0.26 29.23 -7.19
C LEU A 576 0.21 29.91 -8.55
N VAL A 577 0.68 31.14 -8.65
CA VAL A 577 0.84 31.85 -9.92
C VAL A 577 2.32 31.89 -10.27
N VAL A 578 2.70 31.44 -11.48
CA VAL A 578 4.08 31.48 -11.97
C VAL A 578 4.28 32.69 -12.87
N ALA A 579 5.48 33.28 -12.89
CA ALA A 579 5.75 34.43 -13.75
C ALA A 579 5.67 34.05 -15.25
N PRO A 580 5.07 34.91 -16.10
CA PRO A 580 4.80 34.63 -17.53
C PRO A 580 6.05 34.21 -18.32
N ASP A 581 7.20 34.78 -17.98
CA ASP A 581 8.44 34.63 -18.76
C ASP A 581 9.47 33.72 -18.10
N THR A 582 9.03 32.85 -17.19
CA THR A 582 9.93 31.94 -16.48
C THR A 582 9.52 30.49 -16.65
N VAL A 583 10.52 29.62 -16.83
CA VAL A 583 10.29 28.18 -16.89
C VAL A 583 10.89 27.54 -15.64
N PRO A 584 10.06 27.09 -14.68
CA PRO A 584 10.53 26.43 -13.47
C PRO A 584 11.11 25.05 -13.82
N GLU A 585 12.22 24.68 -13.18
CA GLU A 585 12.62 23.27 -13.14
C GLU A 585 11.80 22.51 -12.10
N PRO A 586 11.41 21.25 -12.35
CA PRO A 586 10.58 20.49 -11.41
C PRO A 586 11.16 20.40 -10.00
N GLN A 587 12.50 20.29 -9.87
CA GLN A 587 13.15 20.26 -8.57
C GLN A 587 13.05 21.62 -7.87
N GLY A 588 13.29 22.71 -8.60
CA GLY A 588 13.17 24.07 -8.08
C GLY A 588 11.82 24.34 -7.44
N LEU A 589 10.73 23.86 -8.05
CA LEU A 589 9.38 24.01 -7.50
C LEU A 589 9.10 23.09 -6.30
N ARG A 590 9.62 21.86 -6.29
CA ARG A 590 9.55 20.98 -5.09
C ARG A 590 10.24 21.63 -3.90
N ASP A 591 11.36 22.31 -4.13
CA ASP A 591 12.06 23.03 -3.07
C ASP A 591 11.27 24.24 -2.55
N LEU A 592 10.37 24.83 -3.36
CA LEU A 592 9.48 25.90 -2.91
C LEU A 592 8.37 25.37 -2.01
N LEU A 593 7.74 24.26 -2.40
CA LEU A 593 6.61 23.66 -1.69
C LEU A 593 7.01 22.92 -0.40
N THR A 594 8.32 22.76 -0.16
CA THR A 594 8.87 22.13 1.05
C THR A 594 9.34 23.13 2.10
N ARG A 595 9.39 24.43 1.78
CA ARG A 595 9.76 25.48 2.74
C ARG A 595 8.52 25.92 3.55
N PRO A 596 8.68 26.25 4.85
CA PRO A 596 7.58 26.76 5.66
C PRO A 596 7.05 28.07 5.06
N ILE A 597 5.77 28.05 4.66
CA ILE A 597 5.04 29.23 4.21
C ILE A 597 4.62 30.00 5.47
N GLY A 598 4.96 31.29 5.55
CA GLY A 598 4.66 32.12 6.71
C GLY A 598 3.16 32.26 7.00
N GLU A 599 2.81 32.74 8.18
CA GLU A 599 1.41 32.82 8.65
C GLU A 599 0.54 33.82 7.86
N GLN A 600 1.11 34.68 7.01
CA GLN A 600 0.39 35.68 6.22
C GLN A 600 0.62 35.51 4.69
N PRO A 601 -0.33 34.93 3.94
CA PRO A 601 -0.34 34.93 2.47
C PRO A 601 -0.80 36.29 1.88
N PRO A 602 -0.37 36.68 0.67
CA PRO A 602 0.43 35.89 -0.29
C PRO A 602 1.93 35.83 0.05
N THR A 603 2.62 34.81 -0.46
CA THR A 603 4.09 34.66 -0.35
C THR A 603 4.72 34.71 -1.73
N ALA A 604 5.79 35.49 -1.90
CA ALA A 604 6.45 35.67 -3.18
C ALA A 604 7.85 35.04 -3.20
N TRP A 605 8.17 34.34 -4.28
CA TRP A 605 9.51 33.78 -4.51
C TRP A 605 10.31 34.68 -5.43
N ILE A 606 11.53 34.97 -5.00
CA ILE A 606 12.45 35.89 -5.65
C ILE A 606 13.64 35.09 -6.20
N TRP A 607 13.95 35.30 -7.47
CA TRP A 607 15.13 34.77 -8.15
C TRP A 607 15.94 35.96 -8.67
N ARG A 608 17.16 36.15 -8.15
CA ARG A 608 18.05 37.27 -8.55
C ARG A 608 17.37 38.63 -8.44
N GLY A 609 16.56 38.83 -7.39
CA GLY A 609 15.82 40.07 -7.18
C GLY A 609 14.54 40.22 -8.00
N VAL A 610 14.11 39.21 -8.78
CA VAL A 610 12.89 39.23 -9.61
C VAL A 610 11.88 38.19 -9.12
N PRO A 611 10.58 38.50 -9.01
CA PRO A 611 9.56 37.57 -8.57
C PRO A 611 9.30 36.54 -9.66
N VAL A 612 9.32 35.26 -9.30
CA VAL A 612 9.15 34.15 -10.25
C VAL A 612 7.92 33.28 -9.94
N ALA A 613 7.40 33.37 -8.72
CA ALA A 613 6.14 32.73 -8.33
C ALA A 613 5.49 33.49 -7.16
N ALA A 614 4.17 33.38 -7.03
CA ALA A 614 3.39 33.90 -5.91
C ALA A 614 2.36 32.85 -5.44
N TYR A 615 2.28 32.61 -4.14
CA TYR A 615 1.39 31.64 -3.51
C TYR A 615 0.30 32.33 -2.70
N TYR A 616 -0.92 31.86 -2.88
CA TYR A 616 -2.13 32.27 -2.20
C TYR A 616 -2.72 31.06 -1.50
N SER A 617 -3.02 31.16 -0.21
CA SER A 617 -3.61 30.02 0.53
C SER A 617 -5.07 29.74 0.15
N GLU A 618 -5.75 30.70 -0.47
CA GLU A 618 -7.16 30.62 -0.87
C GLU A 618 -7.38 31.35 -2.20
N PRO A 619 -8.26 30.84 -3.10
CA PRO A 619 -8.58 31.50 -4.37
C PRO A 619 -9.14 32.90 -4.19
N LEU A 620 -9.94 33.14 -3.15
CA LEU A 620 -10.57 34.44 -2.87
C LEU A 620 -9.54 35.57 -2.72
N MET A 621 -8.36 35.29 -2.17
CA MET A 621 -7.30 36.30 -2.04
C MET A 621 -6.69 36.68 -3.39
N LEU A 622 -6.52 35.69 -4.28
CA LEU A 622 -6.10 35.96 -5.65
C LEU A 622 -7.17 36.74 -6.40
N LEU A 623 -8.45 36.37 -6.26
CA LEU A 623 -9.54 37.07 -6.92
C LEU A 623 -9.63 38.55 -6.50
N ALA A 624 -9.45 38.83 -5.20
CA ALA A 624 -9.37 40.20 -4.69
C ALA A 624 -8.15 40.96 -5.24
N HIS A 625 -7.01 40.27 -5.44
CA HIS A 625 -5.84 40.87 -6.09
C HIS A 625 -6.13 41.23 -7.55
N VAL A 626 -6.71 40.31 -8.32
CA VAL A 626 -7.04 40.50 -9.74
C VAL A 626 -8.10 41.60 -9.92
N GLU A 627 -9.08 41.68 -9.03
CA GLU A 627 -10.11 42.73 -9.07
C GLU A 627 -9.53 44.13 -8.84
N ARG A 628 -8.50 44.24 -8.01
CA ARG A 628 -7.82 45.51 -7.72
C ARG A 628 -6.82 45.90 -8.82
N GLU A 629 -5.98 44.97 -9.26
CA GLU A 629 -4.83 45.26 -10.11
C GLU A 629 -5.08 44.96 -11.59
N SER A 630 -6.19 44.30 -11.95
CA SER A 630 -6.49 43.79 -13.30
C SER A 630 -5.43 42.83 -13.87
N GLU A 631 -4.50 42.35 -13.05
CA GLU A 631 -3.43 41.42 -13.39
C GLU A 631 -3.42 40.22 -12.45
N VAL A 632 -2.97 39.07 -12.97
CA VAL A 632 -2.94 37.79 -12.22
C VAL A 632 -1.61 37.54 -11.52
N PHE A 633 -0.51 38.10 -12.02
CA PHE A 633 0.80 37.95 -11.39
C PHE A 633 1.20 39.28 -10.72
N PRO A 634 1.49 39.30 -9.41
CA PRO A 634 1.78 40.54 -8.70
C PRO A 634 3.14 41.10 -9.12
N HIS A 635 3.18 42.34 -9.61
CA HIS A 635 4.46 43.06 -9.75
C HIS A 635 5.08 43.36 -8.38
N LEU A 636 6.41 43.34 -8.28
CA LEU A 636 7.17 43.60 -7.04
C LEU A 636 6.81 44.91 -6.32
N LYS A 637 6.32 45.91 -7.06
CA LYS A 637 5.89 47.22 -6.52
C LYS A 637 4.54 47.17 -5.81
N LEU A 638 3.76 46.10 -6.03
CA LEU A 638 2.38 45.93 -5.56
C LEU A 638 2.27 44.90 -4.42
N LEU A 639 3.38 44.26 -4.03
CA LEU A 639 3.45 43.41 -2.85
C LEU A 639 3.80 44.27 -1.64
N ASP A 640 2.89 44.35 -0.65
CA ASP A 640 3.07 45.12 0.58
C ASP A 640 4.43 44.82 1.23
N ALA A 641 5.02 45.82 1.90
CA ALA A 641 6.33 45.69 2.55
C ALA A 641 6.43 44.53 3.57
N GLY A 642 5.29 44.05 4.08
CA GLY A 642 5.19 42.89 4.97
C GLY A 642 5.03 41.52 4.29
N THR A 643 4.95 41.45 2.95
CA THR A 643 4.82 40.18 2.21
C THR A 643 6.08 39.32 2.40
N PRO A 644 5.99 38.07 2.89
CA PRO A 644 7.14 37.19 3.00
C PRO A 644 7.81 36.95 1.63
N ARG A 645 9.13 37.15 1.56
CA ARG A 645 9.96 36.97 0.34
C ARG A 645 10.95 35.84 0.53
N ILE A 646 10.95 34.88 -0.40
CA ILE A 646 11.81 33.69 -0.32
C ILE A 646 12.77 33.67 -1.51
N GLU A 647 14.08 33.78 -1.25
CA GLU A 647 15.12 33.66 -2.28
C GLU A 647 15.31 32.20 -2.75
N VAL A 648 15.38 32.01 -4.07
CA VAL A 648 15.49 30.70 -4.72
C VAL A 648 16.84 30.51 -5.43
N ALA A 649 17.34 29.27 -5.47
CA ALA A 649 18.64 28.95 -6.05
C ALA A 649 18.72 29.32 -7.54
N ALA A 650 19.82 29.99 -7.92
CA ALA A 650 20.00 30.57 -9.25
C ALA A 650 19.96 29.56 -10.41
N GLU A 651 20.27 28.29 -10.14
CA GLU A 651 20.40 27.21 -11.12
C GLU A 651 19.05 26.58 -11.52
N ARG A 652 17.97 26.86 -10.79
CA ARG A 652 16.71 26.09 -10.87
C ARG A 652 15.58 26.80 -11.63
N TRP A 653 15.88 27.96 -12.21
CA TRP A 653 14.94 28.80 -12.96
C TRP A 653 15.61 29.31 -14.23
N ASN A 654 14.83 29.39 -15.31
CA ASN A 654 15.28 29.91 -16.59
C ASN A 654 14.41 31.10 -17.01
N ASP A 655 15.07 32.22 -17.28
CA ASP A 655 14.47 33.39 -17.90
C ASP A 655 14.28 33.16 -19.40
N ALA A 656 13.03 33.26 -19.84
CA ALA A 656 12.61 33.11 -21.22
C ALA A 656 12.09 34.42 -21.82
N SER A 657 12.20 35.56 -21.14
CA SER A 657 11.64 36.87 -21.56
C SER A 657 12.22 37.43 -22.87
N GLY A 658 13.29 36.84 -23.41
CA GLY A 658 13.88 37.26 -24.69
C GLY A 658 14.70 36.18 -25.41
N VAL A 659 15.09 36.49 -26.66
CA VAL A 659 15.82 35.57 -27.56
C VAL A 659 17.12 35.06 -26.95
N ALA A 660 17.84 35.91 -26.21
CA ALA A 660 19.08 35.52 -25.52
C ALA A 660 18.80 34.50 -24.39
N GLY A 661 17.77 34.74 -23.58
CA GLY A 661 17.32 33.82 -22.52
C GLY A 661 16.85 32.47 -23.08
N ALA A 662 16.04 32.50 -24.15
CA ALA A 662 15.59 31.30 -24.85
C ALA A 662 16.75 30.46 -25.40
N ARG A 663 17.80 31.08 -25.95
CA ARG A 663 19.02 30.38 -26.41
C ARG A 663 19.83 29.76 -25.27
N VAL A 664 19.84 30.38 -24.09
CA VAL A 664 20.46 29.80 -22.89
C VAL A 664 19.66 28.59 -22.42
N ALA A 665 18.34 28.70 -22.37
CA ALA A 665 17.44 27.60 -22.02
C ALA A 665 17.56 26.43 -23.01
N GLU A 666 17.64 26.69 -24.32
CA GLU A 666 17.87 25.66 -25.35
C GLU A 666 19.21 24.94 -25.14
N ARG A 667 20.31 25.66 -24.88
CA ARG A 667 21.62 25.05 -24.62
C ARG A 667 21.61 24.17 -23.38
N ARG A 668 20.98 24.62 -22.29
CA ARG A 668 20.82 23.83 -21.06
C ARG A 668 20.00 22.56 -21.31
N LEU A 669 18.89 22.69 -22.04
CA LEU A 669 18.02 21.56 -22.37
C LEU A 669 18.71 20.52 -23.28
N LEU A 670 19.51 20.95 -24.25
CA LEU A 670 20.30 20.03 -25.08
C LEU A 670 21.42 19.36 -24.26
N GLY A 671 22.03 20.09 -23.33
CA GLY A 671 23.03 19.56 -22.41
C GLY A 671 22.48 18.46 -21.50
N SER A 672 21.23 18.59 -21.04
CA SER A 672 20.59 17.62 -20.15
C SER A 672 20.21 16.30 -20.81
N LEU A 673 20.23 16.22 -22.15
CA LEU A 673 20.00 14.96 -22.87
C LEU A 673 21.15 13.97 -22.72
N ARG A 674 22.35 14.45 -22.38
CA ARG A 674 23.53 13.61 -22.11
C ARG A 674 23.45 13.05 -20.70
N ARG A 675 23.52 11.73 -20.54
CA ARG A 675 23.47 11.11 -19.21
C ARG A 675 24.88 10.75 -18.73
N PRO A 676 25.20 10.94 -17.44
CA PRO A 676 26.47 10.48 -16.86
C PRO A 676 26.68 8.96 -16.96
N SER A 677 25.59 8.21 -17.18
CA SER A 677 25.55 6.75 -17.35
C SER A 677 25.86 6.27 -18.76
N ASP A 678 25.89 7.17 -19.76
CA ASP A 678 26.19 6.79 -21.15
C ASP A 678 27.61 6.18 -21.22
N GLY A 679 27.73 4.99 -21.82
CA GLY A 679 28.99 4.26 -22.03
C GLY A 679 29.98 5.05 -22.90
N TYR A 680 31.25 4.62 -22.96
CA TYR A 680 32.30 5.38 -23.65
C TYR A 680 31.99 5.62 -25.13
N LEU A 681 31.47 4.61 -25.84
CA LEU A 681 31.11 4.70 -27.26
C LEU A 681 29.72 5.34 -27.46
N ALA A 682 28.75 5.02 -26.60
CA ALA A 682 27.45 5.69 -26.58
C ALA A 682 27.54 7.23 -26.39
N ARG A 683 28.61 7.75 -25.77
CA ARG A 683 28.86 9.20 -25.70
C ARG A 683 29.19 9.81 -27.06
N PHE A 684 29.88 9.07 -27.93
CA PHE A 684 30.16 9.49 -29.30
C PHE A 684 28.87 9.51 -30.12
N ASP A 685 28.07 8.44 -30.04
CA ASP A 685 26.75 8.38 -30.66
C ASP A 685 25.86 9.54 -30.19
N ARG A 686 25.92 9.87 -28.90
CA ARG A 686 25.17 11.00 -28.31
C ARG A 686 25.58 12.36 -28.88
N VAL A 687 26.83 12.54 -29.30
CA VAL A 687 27.25 13.79 -29.96
C VAL A 687 26.55 13.93 -31.31
N LEU A 688 26.53 12.84 -32.08
CA LEU A 688 25.90 12.79 -33.40
C LEU A 688 24.37 12.85 -33.30
N SER A 689 23.76 12.08 -32.40
CA SER A 689 22.32 12.06 -32.19
C SER A 689 21.81 13.41 -31.72
N VAL A 690 22.45 14.06 -30.75
CA VAL A 690 21.99 15.38 -30.27
C VAL A 690 22.14 16.45 -31.35
N ALA A 691 23.20 16.39 -32.17
CA ALA A 691 23.36 17.28 -33.31
C ALA A 691 22.24 17.08 -34.35
N LEU A 692 21.91 15.82 -34.66
CA LEU A 692 20.84 15.47 -35.58
C LEU A 692 19.46 15.80 -35.02
N SER A 693 19.17 15.45 -33.77
CA SER A 693 17.98 15.83 -33.00
C SER A 693 17.76 17.33 -33.01
N ARG A 694 18.81 18.14 -32.83
CA ARG A 694 18.69 19.60 -32.89
C ARG A 694 18.17 20.09 -34.25
N ALA A 695 18.58 19.44 -35.34
CA ALA A 695 18.06 19.73 -36.67
C ALA A 695 16.62 19.18 -36.85
N LEU A 696 16.38 17.93 -36.45
CA LEU A 696 15.08 17.25 -36.57
C LEU A 696 13.97 17.93 -35.76
N VAL A 697 14.30 18.56 -34.64
CA VAL A 697 13.33 19.28 -33.82
C VAL A 697 12.80 20.55 -34.51
N ARG A 698 13.33 20.92 -35.68
CA ARG A 698 12.81 22.00 -36.51
C ARG A 698 11.98 21.51 -37.71
N THR A 699 11.86 20.20 -37.94
CA THR A 699 11.17 19.62 -39.11
C THR A 699 9.82 19.01 -38.76
N ALA A 700 8.99 18.59 -39.73
CA ALA A 700 7.72 17.91 -39.41
C ALA A 700 7.88 16.46 -38.92
N ILE A 701 9.12 15.94 -38.84
CA ILE A 701 9.39 14.53 -38.54
C ILE A 701 9.05 14.22 -37.06
N THR A 702 8.26 13.18 -36.84
CA THR A 702 7.84 12.74 -35.50
C THR A 702 8.81 11.70 -34.92
N PRO A 703 8.86 11.53 -33.57
CA PRO A 703 9.67 10.48 -32.95
C PRO A 703 9.40 9.09 -33.53
N ASN A 704 8.12 8.71 -33.68
CA ASN A 704 7.77 7.40 -34.22
C ASN A 704 8.23 7.20 -35.68
N VAL A 705 8.31 8.27 -36.47
CA VAL A 705 8.88 8.19 -37.83
C VAL A 705 10.39 7.93 -37.77
N ILE A 706 11.08 8.52 -36.79
CA ILE A 706 12.50 8.25 -36.54
C ILE A 706 12.69 6.81 -36.07
N THR A 707 11.85 6.31 -35.15
CA THR A 707 11.88 4.91 -34.70
C THR A 707 11.62 3.95 -35.86
N ALA A 708 10.63 4.23 -36.71
CA ALA A 708 10.34 3.41 -37.89
C ALA A 708 11.49 3.45 -38.91
N LEU A 709 12.12 4.61 -39.11
CA LEU A 709 13.31 4.73 -39.94
C LEU A 709 14.48 3.92 -39.35
N SER A 710 14.68 3.98 -38.03
CA SER A 710 15.66 3.15 -37.33
C SER A 710 15.40 1.66 -37.55
N LEU A 711 14.15 1.21 -37.42
CA LEU A 711 13.76 -0.18 -37.71
C LEU A 711 14.09 -0.59 -39.14
N LEU A 712 13.70 0.22 -40.13
CA LEU A 712 13.94 -0.06 -41.55
C LEU A 712 15.43 -0.13 -41.86
N VAL A 713 16.20 0.86 -41.38
CA VAL A 713 17.65 0.93 -41.56
C VAL A 713 18.34 -0.23 -40.84
N GLY A 714 17.92 -0.58 -39.63
CA GLY A 714 18.48 -1.67 -38.85
C GLY A 714 18.18 -3.04 -39.45
N LEU A 715 16.96 -3.29 -39.92
CA LEU A 715 16.61 -4.54 -40.62
C LEU A 715 17.32 -4.65 -41.97
N ALA A 716 17.42 -3.56 -42.75
CA ALA A 716 18.21 -3.54 -43.97
C ALA A 716 19.69 -3.84 -43.68
N GLY A 717 20.22 -3.25 -42.61
CA GLY A 717 21.57 -3.53 -42.11
C GLY A 717 21.78 -5.00 -41.77
N ALA A 718 20.85 -5.62 -41.04
CA ALA A 718 20.90 -7.05 -40.72
C ALA A 718 20.82 -7.94 -41.98
N VAL A 719 19.97 -7.62 -42.95
CA VAL A 719 19.87 -8.38 -44.20
C VAL A 719 21.19 -8.32 -44.99
N LEU A 720 21.80 -7.13 -45.09
CA LEU A 720 23.09 -6.96 -45.75
C LEU A 720 24.22 -7.65 -44.98
N LEU A 721 24.20 -7.61 -43.65
CA LEU A 721 25.15 -8.30 -42.78
C LEU A 721 25.12 -9.83 -42.99
N ALA A 722 23.94 -10.40 -43.26
CA ALA A 722 23.79 -11.83 -43.52
C ALA A 722 24.44 -12.30 -44.85
N ASN A 723 24.87 -11.37 -45.70
CA ASN A 723 25.58 -11.68 -46.94
C ASN A 723 27.05 -11.99 -46.66
N THR A 724 27.61 -13.00 -47.32
CA THR A 724 29.02 -13.43 -47.13
C THR A 724 30.04 -12.52 -47.82
N THR A 725 29.59 -11.58 -48.65
CA THR A 725 30.47 -10.63 -49.34
C THR A 725 30.91 -9.52 -48.39
N VAL A 726 32.22 -9.33 -48.21
CA VAL A 726 32.81 -8.40 -47.22
C VAL A 726 32.22 -6.99 -47.30
N TRP A 727 32.14 -6.39 -48.49
CA TRP A 727 31.64 -5.02 -48.64
C TRP A 727 30.15 -4.90 -48.31
N MET A 728 29.34 -5.93 -48.62
CA MET A 728 27.91 -5.94 -48.30
C MET A 728 27.70 -6.08 -46.79
N ALA A 729 28.48 -6.96 -46.16
CA ALA A 729 28.42 -7.15 -44.72
C ALA A 729 28.86 -5.88 -43.96
N GLU A 730 29.91 -5.22 -44.45
CA GLU A 730 30.41 -3.97 -43.88
C GLU A 730 29.39 -2.85 -44.01
N LEU A 731 28.78 -2.70 -45.20
CA LEU A 731 27.65 -1.78 -45.40
C LEU A 731 26.49 -2.09 -44.42
N GLY A 732 26.22 -3.38 -44.18
CA GLY A 732 25.25 -3.83 -43.20
C GLY A 732 25.56 -3.34 -41.77
N SER A 733 26.81 -3.47 -41.33
CA SER A 733 27.26 -2.99 -40.02
C SER A 733 27.18 -1.47 -39.86
N LEU A 734 27.52 -0.71 -40.92
CA LEU A 734 27.40 0.75 -40.94
C LEU A 734 25.95 1.22 -40.85
N LEU A 735 25.02 0.51 -41.50
CA LEU A 735 23.58 0.77 -41.36
C LEU A 735 23.07 0.46 -39.96
N LEU A 736 23.54 -0.63 -39.32
CA LEU A 736 23.20 -0.92 -37.93
C LEU A 736 23.68 0.19 -36.98
N TRP A 737 24.87 0.74 -37.20
CA TRP A 737 25.36 1.89 -36.45
C TRP A 737 24.54 3.16 -36.71
N ALA A 738 24.17 3.43 -37.97
CA ALA A 738 23.28 4.53 -38.31
C ALA A 738 21.90 4.39 -37.65
N SER A 739 21.34 3.18 -37.60
CA SER A 739 20.11 2.86 -36.87
C SER A 739 20.23 3.20 -35.38
N ALA A 740 21.34 2.84 -34.72
CA ALA A 740 21.57 3.20 -33.31
C ALA A 740 21.62 4.72 -33.08
N ILE A 741 22.15 5.50 -34.03
CA ILE A 741 22.11 6.98 -33.96
C ILE A 741 20.67 7.49 -34.10
N PHE A 742 19.89 6.95 -35.05
CA PHE A 742 18.49 7.34 -35.23
C PHE A 742 17.62 7.01 -34.01
N ASP A 743 17.81 5.84 -33.43
CA ASP A 743 17.17 5.44 -32.18
C ASP A 743 17.46 6.44 -31.05
N GLY A 744 18.73 6.85 -30.88
CA GLY A 744 19.07 7.92 -29.95
C GLY A 744 18.30 9.22 -30.22
N CYS A 745 18.05 9.54 -31.49
CA CYS A 745 17.34 10.74 -31.90
C CYS A 745 15.84 10.71 -31.55
N ASP A 746 15.17 9.57 -31.61
CA ASP A 746 13.71 9.53 -31.39
C ASP A 746 13.34 9.98 -29.97
N GLY A 747 14.04 9.48 -28.96
CA GLY A 747 13.78 9.75 -27.56
C GLY A 747 14.22 11.17 -27.20
N GLU A 748 15.29 11.66 -27.82
CA GLU A 748 15.73 13.05 -27.71
C GLU A 748 14.69 14.01 -28.30
N VAL A 749 14.24 13.78 -29.52
CA VAL A 749 13.21 14.58 -30.20
C VAL A 749 11.89 14.51 -29.42
N ALA A 750 11.51 13.34 -28.91
CA ALA A 750 10.32 13.17 -28.08
C ALA A 750 10.37 14.01 -26.80
N ARG A 751 11.51 14.02 -26.09
CA ARG A 751 11.70 14.84 -24.89
C ARG A 751 11.75 16.33 -25.20
N LEU A 752 12.45 16.72 -26.26
CA LEU A 752 12.59 18.12 -26.66
C LEU A 752 11.26 18.75 -27.08
N ARG A 753 10.42 17.98 -27.80
CA ARG A 753 9.10 18.40 -28.31
C ARG A 753 7.92 18.09 -27.39
N LEU A 754 8.15 17.44 -26.25
CA LEU A 754 7.10 16.97 -25.34
C LEU A 754 6.09 16.01 -26.02
N LEU A 755 6.61 15.10 -26.84
CA LEU A 755 5.83 14.09 -27.60
C LEU A 755 6.05 12.67 -27.09
N THR A 756 6.41 12.51 -25.81
CA THR A 756 6.58 11.20 -25.19
C THR A 756 5.23 10.49 -25.07
N SER A 757 5.17 9.22 -25.47
CA SER A 757 3.94 8.42 -25.36
C SER A 757 4.24 6.98 -24.95
N ALA A 758 3.27 6.32 -24.31
CA ALA A 758 3.38 4.92 -23.93
C ALA A 758 3.41 3.97 -25.14
N PHE A 759 2.81 4.39 -26.27
CA PHE A 759 2.96 3.66 -27.53
C PHE A 759 4.39 3.81 -28.07
N GLY A 760 4.90 5.04 -28.17
CA GLY A 760 6.26 5.30 -28.65
C GLY A 760 7.32 4.54 -27.85
N ALA A 761 7.23 4.53 -26.52
CA ALA A 761 8.17 3.78 -25.68
C ALA A 761 8.09 2.24 -25.87
N ARG A 762 6.90 1.70 -26.17
CA ARG A 762 6.74 0.27 -26.48
C ARG A 762 7.20 -0.04 -27.91
N PHE A 763 6.98 0.88 -28.85
CA PHE A 763 7.37 0.74 -30.23
C PHE A 763 8.90 0.80 -30.39
N ASP A 764 9.55 1.70 -29.66
CA ASP A 764 11.00 1.80 -29.48
C ASP A 764 11.59 0.49 -28.97
N MET A 765 11.11 0.00 -27.82
CA MET A 765 11.56 -1.28 -27.24
C MET A 765 11.35 -2.47 -28.19
N ALA A 766 10.21 -2.55 -28.87
CA ALA A 766 9.95 -3.63 -29.82
C ALA A 766 10.84 -3.53 -31.07
N THR A 767 11.14 -2.32 -31.52
CA THR A 767 12.04 -2.05 -32.64
C THR A 767 13.46 -2.45 -32.29
N ASP A 768 13.93 -2.07 -31.10
CA ASP A 768 15.20 -2.52 -30.55
C ASP A 768 15.29 -4.03 -30.54
N ASP A 769 14.36 -4.72 -29.88
CA ASP A 769 14.39 -6.19 -29.77
C ASP A 769 14.40 -6.85 -31.15
N ALA A 770 13.61 -6.32 -32.11
CA ALA A 770 13.59 -6.81 -33.48
C ALA A 770 14.94 -6.64 -34.20
N ILE A 771 15.56 -5.46 -34.10
CA ILE A 771 16.88 -5.20 -34.71
C ILE A 771 17.95 -6.08 -34.07
N HIS A 772 17.94 -6.24 -32.74
CA HIS A 772 18.88 -7.10 -32.02
C HIS A 772 18.76 -8.55 -32.49
N LEU A 773 17.54 -9.10 -32.47
CA LEU A 773 17.28 -10.47 -32.93
C LEU A 773 17.69 -10.66 -34.40
N ALA A 774 17.34 -9.71 -35.27
CA ALA A 774 17.72 -9.75 -36.67
C ALA A 774 19.25 -9.70 -36.85
N THR A 775 19.96 -8.88 -36.08
CA THR A 775 21.43 -8.76 -36.13
C THR A 775 22.10 -10.04 -35.69
N PHE A 776 21.72 -10.61 -34.55
CA PHE A 776 22.29 -11.89 -34.08
C PHE A 776 21.98 -13.03 -35.06
N GLY A 777 20.75 -13.09 -35.59
CA GLY A 777 20.37 -14.04 -36.63
C GLY A 777 21.21 -13.87 -37.91
N ALA A 778 21.42 -12.63 -38.36
CA ALA A 778 22.22 -12.30 -39.52
C ALA A 778 23.67 -12.75 -39.37
N VAL A 779 24.30 -12.52 -38.21
CA VAL A 779 25.66 -13.01 -37.93
C VAL A 779 25.73 -14.54 -38.01
N VAL A 780 24.76 -15.25 -37.41
CA VAL A 780 24.70 -16.72 -37.49
C VAL A 780 24.54 -17.19 -38.95
N ILE A 781 23.66 -16.57 -39.72
CA ILE A 781 23.44 -16.89 -41.14
C ILE A 781 24.70 -16.62 -41.97
N HIS A 782 25.34 -15.46 -41.76
CA HIS A 782 26.59 -15.09 -42.43
C HIS A 782 27.67 -16.15 -42.19
N VAL A 783 27.90 -16.53 -40.92
CA VAL A 783 28.93 -17.52 -40.56
C VAL A 783 28.58 -18.89 -41.11
N HIS A 784 27.32 -19.33 -40.99
CA HIS A 784 26.89 -20.64 -41.51
C HIS A 784 27.03 -20.76 -43.03
N ARG A 785 26.71 -19.68 -43.78
CA ARG A 785 26.85 -19.65 -45.24
C ARG A 785 28.30 -19.51 -45.69
N GLY A 786 29.09 -18.71 -44.99
CA GLY A 786 30.49 -18.43 -45.35
C GLY A 786 31.45 -19.54 -44.93
N ARG A 787 31.16 -20.24 -43.82
CA ARG A 787 31.99 -21.30 -43.21
C ARG A 787 31.12 -22.47 -42.71
N PRO A 788 30.54 -23.27 -43.63
CA PRO A 788 29.64 -24.38 -43.27
C PRO A 788 30.35 -25.51 -42.50
N ASP A 789 31.67 -25.58 -42.58
CA ASP A 789 32.55 -26.48 -41.83
C ASP A 789 32.65 -26.14 -40.33
N LEU A 790 32.30 -24.91 -39.94
CA LEU A 790 32.41 -24.44 -38.57
C LEU A 790 31.22 -24.89 -37.72
N SER A 791 31.46 -25.70 -36.68
CA SER A 791 30.41 -26.08 -35.74
C SER A 791 29.98 -24.91 -34.84
N LEU A 792 28.71 -24.52 -34.92
CA LEU A 792 28.13 -23.45 -34.11
C LEU A 792 27.61 -23.92 -32.73
N THR A 793 27.69 -25.23 -32.45
CA THR A 793 27.15 -25.83 -31.22
C THR A 793 27.87 -25.34 -29.97
N GLY A 794 29.20 -25.25 -30.00
CA GLY A 794 30.02 -24.76 -28.88
C GLY A 794 29.68 -23.34 -28.44
N PRO A 795 29.76 -22.32 -29.33
CA PRO A 795 29.36 -20.95 -29.00
C PRO A 795 27.91 -20.87 -28.51
N ALA A 796 26.98 -21.58 -29.15
CA ALA A 796 25.57 -21.56 -28.79
C ALA A 796 25.30 -22.12 -27.39
N VAL A 797 25.88 -23.27 -27.05
CA VAL A 797 25.75 -23.87 -25.71
C VAL A 797 26.36 -22.96 -24.63
N SER A 798 27.55 -22.40 -24.89
CA SER A 798 28.21 -21.47 -23.97
C SER A 798 27.38 -20.19 -23.74
N PHE A 799 26.79 -19.64 -24.79
CA PHE A 799 25.92 -18.47 -24.72
C PHE A 799 24.63 -18.76 -23.92
N LEU A 800 23.95 -19.87 -24.21
CA LEU A 800 22.72 -20.27 -23.50
C LEU A 800 22.98 -20.53 -22.01
N LEU A 801 24.10 -21.20 -21.69
CA LEU A 801 24.53 -21.40 -20.31
C LEU A 801 24.82 -20.06 -19.62
N GLY A 802 25.53 -19.16 -20.30
CA GLY A 802 25.84 -17.82 -19.81
C GLY A 802 24.58 -17.00 -19.50
N ILE A 803 23.56 -17.02 -20.37
CA ILE A 803 22.26 -16.37 -20.13
C ILE A 803 21.56 -16.99 -18.92
N MET A 804 21.47 -18.32 -18.87
CA MET A 804 20.78 -19.01 -17.77
C MET A 804 21.42 -18.67 -16.42
N VAL A 805 22.76 -18.73 -16.32
CA VAL A 805 23.50 -18.38 -15.11
C VAL A 805 23.36 -16.90 -14.79
N SER A 806 23.33 -16.03 -15.78
CA SER A 806 23.11 -14.59 -15.61
C SER A 806 21.72 -14.28 -15.05
N MET A 807 20.67 -14.94 -15.55
CA MET A 807 19.30 -14.81 -15.03
C MET A 807 19.22 -15.26 -13.57
N VAL A 808 19.83 -16.41 -13.24
CA VAL A 808 19.89 -16.92 -11.86
C VAL A 808 20.70 -15.97 -10.97
N SER A 809 21.80 -15.42 -11.46
CA SER A 809 22.66 -14.49 -10.72
C SER A 809 21.97 -13.16 -10.44
N VAL A 810 21.28 -12.59 -11.42
CA VAL A 810 20.46 -11.37 -11.26
C VAL A 810 19.33 -11.62 -10.26
N TRP A 811 18.59 -12.72 -10.43
CA TRP A 811 17.54 -13.12 -9.50
C TRP A 811 18.09 -13.27 -8.07
N TRP A 812 19.25 -13.90 -7.91
CA TRP A 812 19.89 -14.09 -6.60
C TRP A 812 20.34 -12.76 -5.98
N LEU A 813 20.99 -11.88 -6.76
CA LEU A 813 21.46 -10.57 -6.29
C LEU A 813 20.31 -9.64 -5.89
N ILE A 814 19.25 -9.57 -6.70
CA ILE A 814 18.06 -8.75 -6.40
C ILE A 814 17.43 -9.21 -5.09
N ASN A 815 17.36 -10.52 -4.85
CA ASN A 815 16.76 -11.08 -3.64
C ASN A 815 17.65 -10.94 -2.39
N ARG A 816 18.97 -10.71 -2.54
CA ARG A 816 19.92 -10.66 -1.41
C ARG A 816 20.49 -9.26 -1.11
N LEU A 817 20.42 -8.30 -2.03
CA LEU A 817 20.96 -6.94 -1.82
C LEU A 817 19.95 -6.01 -1.12
N PRO A 818 20.39 -5.22 -0.12
CA PRO A 818 19.59 -4.18 0.53
C PRO A 818 19.10 -3.12 -0.47
N PRO A 819 17.92 -2.47 -0.24
CA PRO A 819 17.31 -1.53 -1.18
C PRO A 819 18.23 -0.40 -1.63
N GLU A 820 19.01 0.17 -0.72
CA GLU A 820 19.95 1.27 -0.98
C GLU A 820 21.06 0.87 -1.97
N ARG A 821 21.51 -0.39 -1.89
CA ARG A 821 22.54 -0.95 -2.79
C ARG A 821 21.98 -1.39 -4.14
N ARG A 822 20.65 -1.52 -4.28
CA ARG A 822 19.99 -1.82 -5.57
C ARG A 822 20.09 -0.66 -6.56
N LEU A 823 20.26 0.58 -6.09
CA LEU A 823 20.46 1.75 -6.95
C LEU A 823 21.85 1.76 -7.62
N GLY A 824 22.87 1.24 -6.93
CA GLY A 824 24.20 1.00 -7.50
C GLY A 824 24.19 -0.17 -8.48
N PHE A 825 23.48 -1.26 -8.13
CA PHE A 825 23.24 -2.40 -9.01
C PHE A 825 22.55 -2.00 -10.32
N LYS A 826 21.49 -1.18 -10.26
CA LYS A 826 20.78 -0.69 -11.45
C LYS A 826 21.70 0.12 -12.36
N ARG A 827 22.56 0.98 -11.79
CA ARG A 827 23.57 1.74 -12.56
C ARG A 827 24.65 0.85 -13.20
N VAL A 828 25.04 -0.25 -12.55
CA VAL A 828 25.99 -1.22 -13.11
C VAL A 828 25.33 -2.04 -14.21
N TYR A 829 24.10 -2.49 -13.99
CA TYR A 829 23.27 -3.19 -14.98
C TYR A 829 23.08 -2.35 -16.25
N GLU A 830 22.66 -1.08 -16.10
CA GLU A 830 22.48 -0.14 -17.21
C GLU A 830 23.79 0.15 -17.97
N ARG A 831 24.95 0.09 -17.30
CA ARG A 831 26.27 0.26 -17.93
C ARG A 831 26.76 -0.98 -18.68
N LEU A 832 26.41 -2.17 -18.21
CA LEU A 832 26.81 -3.45 -18.82
C LEU A 832 25.89 -3.86 -19.97
N ALA A 833 24.65 -3.38 -19.99
CA ALA A 833 23.69 -3.58 -21.05
C ALA A 833 23.80 -2.52 -22.18
N SER A 834 25.01 -2.03 -22.47
CA SER A 834 25.21 -1.03 -23.53
C SER A 834 25.16 -1.66 -24.92
N ARG A 835 24.74 -0.88 -25.92
CA ARG A 835 24.66 -1.28 -27.34
C ARG A 835 26.02 -1.26 -28.05
N ASP A 836 27.11 -1.32 -27.31
CA ASP A 836 28.48 -1.13 -27.82
C ASP A 836 28.96 -2.30 -28.71
N TYR A 837 28.20 -3.40 -28.79
CA TYR A 837 28.52 -4.56 -29.62
C TYR A 837 28.51 -4.26 -31.13
N ILE A 838 27.78 -3.22 -31.57
CA ILE A 838 27.69 -2.83 -32.99
C ILE A 838 29.08 -2.47 -33.54
N TYR A 839 29.91 -1.81 -32.74
CA TYR A 839 31.29 -1.49 -33.12
C TYR A 839 32.15 -2.74 -33.29
N LEU A 840 31.92 -3.76 -32.46
CA LEU A 840 32.62 -5.03 -32.58
C LEU A 840 32.19 -5.77 -33.86
N VAL A 841 30.90 -5.75 -34.19
CA VAL A 841 30.38 -6.30 -35.46
C VAL A 841 31.07 -5.60 -36.64
N MET A 842 31.15 -4.27 -36.64
CA MET A 842 31.81 -3.50 -37.70
C MET A 842 33.29 -3.89 -37.86
N VAL A 843 34.06 -3.88 -36.77
CA VAL A 843 35.48 -4.26 -36.82
C VAL A 843 35.69 -5.70 -37.29
N LEU A 844 34.88 -6.65 -36.80
CA LEU A 844 35.01 -8.06 -37.16
C LEU A 844 34.56 -8.37 -38.59
N THR A 845 33.62 -7.59 -39.11
CA THR A 845 33.18 -7.68 -40.50
C THR A 845 34.28 -7.19 -41.44
N ALA A 846 34.92 -6.06 -41.12
CA ALA A 846 36.04 -5.52 -41.90
C ALA A 846 37.22 -6.49 -42.03
N VAL A 847 37.50 -7.30 -41.01
CA VAL A 847 38.58 -8.31 -41.04
C VAL A 847 38.10 -9.70 -41.48
N SER A 848 36.84 -9.86 -41.90
CA SER A 848 36.25 -11.14 -42.32
C SER A 848 36.34 -12.24 -41.24
N ARG A 849 36.17 -11.85 -39.96
CA ARG A 849 36.20 -12.75 -38.80
C ARG A 849 34.95 -12.64 -37.95
N LEU A 850 33.78 -12.55 -38.59
CA LEU A 850 32.50 -12.40 -37.89
C LEU A 850 32.18 -13.61 -36.99
N GLU A 851 32.78 -14.78 -37.24
CA GLU A 851 32.69 -15.94 -36.34
C GLU A 851 33.21 -15.67 -34.92
N TRP A 852 34.17 -14.74 -34.77
CA TRP A 852 34.70 -14.37 -33.45
C TRP A 852 33.67 -13.60 -32.64
N PHE A 853 32.69 -12.97 -33.29
CA PHE A 853 31.59 -12.30 -32.62
C PHE A 853 30.74 -13.29 -31.81
N LEU A 854 30.46 -14.48 -32.36
CA LEU A 854 29.68 -15.51 -31.66
C LEU A 854 30.39 -15.98 -30.38
N TRP A 855 31.71 -16.15 -30.44
CA TRP A 855 32.52 -16.46 -29.28
C TRP A 855 32.63 -15.28 -28.30
N ALA A 856 32.76 -14.05 -28.80
CA ALA A 856 32.80 -12.85 -27.97
C ALA A 856 31.47 -12.63 -27.21
N VAL A 857 30.33 -12.91 -27.85
CA VAL A 857 29.00 -12.84 -27.24
C VAL A 857 28.80 -13.96 -26.21
N ALA A 858 29.22 -15.19 -26.53
CA ALA A 858 29.20 -16.30 -25.58
C ALA A 858 30.10 -16.04 -24.36
N ALA A 859 31.29 -15.50 -24.58
CA ALA A 859 32.20 -15.07 -23.52
C ALA A 859 31.60 -13.90 -22.73
N GLY A 860 31.03 -12.90 -23.39
CA GLY A 860 30.38 -11.75 -22.79
C GLY A 860 29.23 -12.12 -21.86
N ALA A 861 28.36 -13.06 -22.28
CA ALA A 861 27.29 -13.59 -21.43
C ALA A 861 27.83 -14.25 -20.15
N ASN A 862 29.01 -14.87 -20.21
CA ASN A 862 29.65 -15.48 -19.06
C ASN A 862 30.42 -14.48 -18.18
N LEU A 863 31.09 -13.51 -18.80
CA LEU A 863 31.73 -12.39 -18.12
C LEU A 863 30.70 -11.50 -17.41
N TYR A 864 29.49 -11.40 -17.94
CA TYR A 864 28.42 -10.63 -17.32
C TYR A 864 28.06 -11.18 -15.93
N TRP A 865 27.77 -12.47 -15.79
CA TRP A 865 27.50 -13.02 -14.46
C TRP A 865 28.75 -12.99 -13.57
N LEU A 866 29.95 -13.27 -14.10
CA LEU A 866 31.19 -13.14 -13.33
C LEU A 866 31.41 -11.72 -12.79
N SER A 867 31.17 -10.70 -13.62
CA SER A 867 31.30 -9.30 -13.26
C SER A 867 30.25 -8.89 -12.21
N LEU A 868 29.00 -9.37 -12.34
CA LEU A 868 27.95 -9.22 -11.34
C LEU A 868 28.38 -9.76 -9.97
N TRP A 869 28.98 -10.95 -9.93
CA TRP A 869 29.44 -11.58 -8.70
C TRP A 869 30.73 -10.95 -8.16
N SER A 870 31.63 -10.48 -9.02
CA SER A 870 32.82 -9.73 -8.61
C SER A 870 32.45 -8.39 -7.96
N TRP A 871 31.48 -7.66 -8.53
CA TRP A 871 30.94 -6.43 -7.97
C TRP A 871 30.22 -6.72 -6.64
N ALA A 872 29.44 -7.79 -6.57
CA ALA A 872 28.78 -8.22 -5.33
C ALA A 872 29.79 -8.59 -4.23
N ARG A 873 30.97 -9.13 -4.57
CA ARG A 873 32.06 -9.38 -3.62
C ARG A 873 32.77 -8.08 -3.20
N ALA A 874 33.13 -7.23 -4.16
CA ALA A 874 33.81 -5.96 -3.89
C ALA A 874 32.97 -5.01 -3.02
N THR A 875 31.64 -5.04 -3.18
CA THR A 875 30.70 -4.29 -2.35
C THR A 875 30.42 -4.94 -0.99
N ARG A 876 30.82 -6.20 -0.74
CA ARG A 876 30.80 -6.79 0.62
C ARG A 876 32.03 -6.43 1.46
N ALA A 877 33.13 -6.07 0.81
CA ALA A 877 34.37 -5.66 1.46
C ALA A 877 34.40 -4.16 1.82
N ARG A 878 33.37 -3.41 1.42
CA ARG A 878 33.11 -2.00 1.78
C ARG A 878 31.76 -1.90 2.48
#